data_AF-A0A1X7PFD9-F1
#
_entry.id   AF-A0A1X7PFD9-F1
#
_cell.length_a   1.000
_cell.length_b   1.000
_cell.length_c   1.000
_cell.angle_alpha   90.00
_cell.angle_beta   90.00
_cell.angle_gamma   90.00
#
_symmetry.space_group_name_H-M   'P 1'
#
loop_
_entity.id
_entity.type
_entity.pdbx_description
1 polymer ?
#
loop_
_entity_poly.entity_id
_entity_poly.type
_entity_poly.pdbx_seq_one_letter_code
_entity_poly.pdbx_strand_id
1 'polypeptide(L)'
;MRLPRLSTLRNHPGLLTGAVFVVAALAAMLVAWGALKGIETVSKSAVERALLLEGEDWARVETNGLQVILEGAAPTESGRFHALSIAGKSVDASRVIDLMQLPPPKDVTPPRFAVEILRSEAGISMIGLIPAAADREALGERIQQIDLARTVTDLLETADYPMPEGWDTATAFALDALEMLPRSKISIRADRVAIEAIAESGEQKAGWERLLRANPPPGVRVALDISAPRPVITPFTLRFTLDDEGARFDACTASNEAGRNKIVAAGIAAGVTGQPECPIGLGEPSPDWPEAAALGIAALHDLGGGSLTFSDADVTLVAAEGTPQNSFDRVVGELETELPDVFSLHSVLPDPVTISGTGESDGPPEFVATLSPEGMVQLRGRVADEQERTITESFARAHFGSQKVYAAMRLDPELPRGWSVRTLAALEALSHLANGSVVVQPRVVDVRGATGDTGASAEISRVLSNKLGEAEDFRVNVRYEEALDPVAGLPTPQECAAEINAALTESKITFSPGSAEIESSSARTVDKIAEILKTCPDVAMEIGGYTDSQGREEMNKALSQRRADSVLSALLARRVLTTNLTAFGYGEDNPIADNDTEEGREANRRIEFRLIGDEPAEGEAAETETQDDAETEDTGEADDEEIAPIRPLARPVDLVEEADREAGDAEVADTADGEGSDPADATETDATPQGTEVPDSEPTPDEGDADSTPDEGDEDAAPGDGDEDPTPDEASEDPADATGQEADPETDGEASDTPAQDAAEDPGDAGEAETDAPVVVHPELEGIRPQPRPARDDG
;
A
#
# COMPACT_ATOMS: atom_id res chain seq x y z
N MET A 1 105.27 -26.56 -56.75
CA MET A 1 105.83 -25.28 -56.26
C MET A 1 106.90 -25.55 -55.21
N ARG A 2 107.94 -24.71 -55.10
CA ARG A 2 109.04 -24.91 -54.14
C ARG A 2 108.61 -24.45 -52.74
N LEU A 3 108.75 -25.32 -51.73
CA LEU A 3 108.66 -24.96 -50.32
C LEU A 3 109.85 -24.05 -49.93
N PRO A 4 109.63 -22.91 -49.23
CA PRO A 4 110.72 -22.13 -48.65
C PRO A 4 111.36 -22.90 -47.49
N ARG A 5 112.69 -22.78 -47.35
CA ARG A 5 113.46 -23.48 -46.32
C ARG A 5 113.22 -22.88 -44.93
N LEU A 6 112.83 -23.71 -43.96
CA LEU A 6 112.77 -23.39 -42.52
C LEU A 6 114.19 -23.26 -41.92
N SER A 7 114.99 -22.30 -42.38
CA SER A 7 116.40 -22.15 -41.97
C SER A 7 116.82 -20.73 -41.56
N THR A 8 115.87 -19.83 -41.27
CA THR A 8 116.15 -18.42 -40.91
C THR A 8 115.63 -17.97 -39.55
N LEU A 9 114.99 -18.85 -38.76
CA LEU A 9 114.52 -18.55 -37.39
C LEU A 9 115.56 -18.79 -36.28
N ARG A 10 116.81 -19.14 -36.62
CA ARG A 10 117.83 -19.55 -35.65
C ARG A 10 118.65 -18.40 -35.02
N ASN A 11 118.53 -17.17 -35.54
CA ASN A 11 119.38 -16.03 -35.14
C ASN A 11 118.64 -14.85 -34.46
N HIS A 12 117.34 -14.96 -34.18
CA HIS A 12 116.60 -13.95 -33.39
C HIS A 12 115.94 -14.60 -32.16
N PRO A 13 116.72 -14.88 -31.08
CA PRO A 13 116.18 -15.53 -29.89
C PRO A 13 115.01 -14.76 -29.24
N GLY A 14 115.00 -13.42 -29.37
CA GLY A 14 113.92 -12.56 -28.85
C GLY A 14 112.53 -12.77 -29.51
N LEU A 15 112.48 -13.14 -30.79
CA LEU A 15 111.20 -13.43 -31.46
C LEU A 15 110.63 -14.78 -31.02
N LEU A 16 111.50 -15.77 -30.78
CA LEU A 16 111.11 -17.08 -30.26
C LEU A 16 110.64 -17.01 -28.80
N THR A 17 111.33 -16.26 -27.93
CA THR A 17 110.84 -16.03 -26.55
C THR A 17 109.54 -15.22 -26.54
N GLY A 18 109.43 -14.17 -27.36
CA GLY A 18 108.19 -13.40 -27.50
C GLY A 18 107.00 -14.27 -27.91
N ALA A 19 107.17 -15.15 -28.90
CA ALA A 19 106.14 -16.11 -29.32
C ALA A 19 105.75 -17.09 -28.19
N VAL A 20 106.70 -17.58 -27.40
CA VAL A 20 106.42 -18.46 -26.24
C VAL A 20 105.62 -17.72 -25.16
N PHE A 21 105.94 -16.46 -24.85
CA PHE A 21 105.17 -15.67 -23.90
C PHE A 21 103.75 -15.38 -24.41
N VAL A 22 103.56 -15.11 -25.70
CA VAL A 22 102.22 -14.91 -26.29
C VAL A 22 101.41 -16.21 -26.25
N VAL A 23 101.99 -17.36 -26.60
CA VAL A 23 101.31 -18.66 -26.49
C VAL A 23 100.98 -19.01 -25.05
N ALA A 24 101.88 -18.74 -24.10
CA ALA A 24 101.62 -18.94 -22.67
C ALA A 24 100.50 -18.01 -22.14
N ALA A 25 100.47 -16.75 -22.58
CA ALA A 25 99.40 -15.80 -22.22
C ALA A 25 98.04 -16.22 -22.81
N LEU A 26 98.00 -16.66 -24.07
CA LEU A 26 96.79 -17.19 -24.69
C LEU A 26 96.32 -18.50 -24.03
N ALA A 27 97.24 -19.40 -23.67
CA ALA A 27 96.91 -20.60 -22.92
C ALA A 27 96.38 -20.28 -21.52
N ALA A 28 97.02 -19.35 -20.80
CA ALA A 28 96.53 -18.88 -19.50
C ALA A 28 95.16 -18.19 -19.59
N MET A 29 94.90 -17.42 -20.65
CA MET A 29 93.61 -16.78 -20.91
C MET A 29 92.52 -17.81 -21.24
N LEU A 30 92.84 -18.85 -22.03
CA LEU A 30 91.93 -19.96 -22.30
C LEU A 30 91.63 -20.79 -21.05
N VAL A 31 92.63 -21.04 -20.20
CA VAL A 31 92.44 -21.73 -18.91
C VAL A 31 91.61 -20.88 -17.95
N ALA A 32 91.85 -19.58 -17.86
CA ALA A 32 91.07 -18.66 -17.03
C ALA A 32 89.61 -18.55 -17.51
N TRP A 33 89.38 -18.46 -18.81
CA TRP A 33 88.04 -18.44 -19.40
C TRP A 33 87.31 -19.77 -19.23
N GLY A 34 88.01 -20.90 -19.38
CA GLY A 34 87.47 -22.23 -19.09
C GLY A 34 87.14 -22.43 -17.61
N ALA A 35 87.98 -21.92 -16.70
CA ALA A 35 87.72 -21.94 -15.27
C ALA A 35 86.53 -21.06 -14.88
N LEU A 36 86.41 -19.85 -15.45
CA LEU A 36 85.27 -18.96 -15.24
C LEU A 36 83.96 -19.65 -15.68
N LYS A 37 83.91 -20.16 -16.91
CA LYS A 37 82.76 -20.91 -17.41
C LYS A 37 82.45 -22.17 -16.60
N GLY A 38 83.47 -22.85 -16.10
CA GLY A 38 83.31 -23.98 -15.19
C GLY A 38 82.62 -23.56 -13.88
N ILE A 39 83.06 -22.47 -13.27
CA ILE A 39 82.47 -21.92 -12.05
C ILE A 39 81.04 -21.43 -12.29
N GLU A 40 80.78 -20.71 -13.39
CA GLU A 40 79.44 -20.28 -13.81
C GLU A 40 78.49 -21.48 -13.95
N THR A 41 78.89 -22.49 -14.74
CA THR A 41 78.07 -23.69 -15.00
C THR A 41 77.79 -24.50 -13.74
N VAL A 42 78.81 -24.68 -12.88
CA VAL A 42 78.65 -25.41 -11.61
C VAL A 42 77.79 -24.61 -10.62
N SER A 43 77.98 -23.28 -10.54
CA SER A 43 77.18 -22.42 -9.65
C SER A 43 75.71 -22.39 -10.09
N LYS A 44 75.44 -22.21 -11.39
CA LYS A 44 74.10 -22.24 -11.98
C LYS A 44 73.41 -23.57 -11.68
N SER A 45 74.03 -24.69 -12.09
CA SER A 45 73.43 -26.03 -11.90
C SER A 45 73.27 -26.45 -10.43
N ALA A 46 74.11 -25.94 -9.52
CA ALA A 46 73.95 -26.18 -8.08
C ALA A 46 72.74 -25.43 -7.51
N VAL A 47 72.61 -24.13 -7.82
CA VAL A 47 71.51 -23.28 -7.34
C VAL A 47 70.18 -23.70 -7.97
N GLU A 48 70.13 -23.94 -9.29
CA GLU A 48 68.92 -24.43 -9.99
C GLU A 48 68.41 -25.74 -9.38
N ARG A 49 69.32 -26.69 -9.11
CA ARG A 49 68.94 -27.98 -8.51
C ARG A 49 68.46 -27.81 -7.07
N ALA A 50 69.06 -26.91 -6.30
CA ALA A 50 68.64 -26.64 -4.93
C ALA A 50 67.24 -26.00 -4.89
N LEU A 51 66.97 -25.02 -5.76
CA LEU A 51 65.65 -24.39 -5.89
C LEU A 51 64.57 -25.39 -6.33
N LEU A 52 64.86 -26.21 -7.35
CA LEU A 52 63.96 -27.26 -7.83
C LEU A 52 63.61 -28.28 -6.74
N LEU A 53 64.60 -28.71 -5.93
CA LEU A 53 64.39 -29.70 -4.87
C LEU A 53 63.56 -29.17 -3.69
N GLU A 54 63.63 -27.87 -3.42
CA GLU A 54 62.90 -27.18 -2.35
C GLU A 54 61.55 -26.59 -2.84
N GLY A 55 61.17 -26.82 -4.10
CA GLY A 55 59.88 -26.41 -4.67
C GLY A 55 59.80 -24.98 -5.20
N GLU A 56 60.93 -24.29 -5.38
CA GLU A 56 61.01 -22.91 -5.90
C GLU A 56 61.32 -22.90 -7.41
N ASP A 57 60.61 -23.72 -8.19
CA ASP A 57 60.84 -23.95 -9.63
C ASP A 57 60.48 -22.73 -10.53
N TRP A 58 59.67 -21.81 -10.01
CA TRP A 58 59.38 -20.51 -10.61
C TRP A 58 60.59 -19.55 -10.63
N ALA A 59 61.62 -19.81 -9.81
CA ALA A 59 62.82 -18.98 -9.73
C ALA A 59 63.88 -19.44 -10.75
N ARG A 60 64.11 -18.62 -11.79
CA ARG A 60 65.15 -18.82 -12.80
C ARG A 60 66.48 -18.29 -12.31
N VAL A 61 67.56 -19.01 -12.63
CA VAL A 61 68.92 -18.67 -12.23
C VAL A 61 69.72 -18.26 -13.45
N GLU A 62 70.39 -17.11 -13.41
CA GLU A 62 71.43 -16.73 -14.35
C GLU A 62 72.76 -16.50 -13.64
N THR A 63 73.86 -16.58 -14.39
CA THR A 63 75.21 -16.39 -13.82
C THR A 63 76.06 -15.48 -14.70
N ASN A 64 76.79 -14.57 -14.07
CA ASN A 64 77.73 -13.66 -14.72
C ASN A 64 79.05 -13.62 -13.94
N GLY A 65 80.05 -14.36 -14.42
CA GLY A 65 81.32 -14.55 -13.74
C GLY A 65 81.18 -15.23 -12.39
N LEU A 66 81.24 -14.45 -11.32
CA LEU A 66 81.01 -14.95 -9.96
C LEU A 66 79.60 -14.67 -9.43
N GLN A 67 78.82 -13.78 -10.06
CA GLN A 67 77.49 -13.44 -9.58
C GLN A 67 76.45 -14.48 -10.01
N VAL A 68 75.48 -14.72 -9.13
CA VAL A 68 74.27 -15.51 -9.39
C VAL A 68 73.10 -14.54 -9.33
N ILE A 69 72.30 -14.49 -10.37
CA ILE A 69 71.14 -13.60 -10.50
C ILE A 69 69.89 -14.47 -10.43
N LEU A 70 68.96 -14.15 -9.53
CA LEU A 70 67.66 -14.79 -9.46
C LEU A 70 66.62 -13.91 -10.15
N GLU A 71 65.88 -14.49 -11.08
CA GLU A 71 64.79 -13.85 -11.83
C GLU A 71 63.53 -14.71 -11.73
N GLY A 72 62.34 -14.10 -11.74
CA GLY A 72 61.09 -14.84 -11.69
C GLY A 72 59.96 -14.03 -11.06
N ALA A 73 58.74 -14.57 -11.12
CA ALA A 73 57.59 -14.03 -10.40
C ALA A 73 57.37 -14.88 -9.15
N ALA A 74 57.76 -14.37 -7.99
CA ALA A 74 57.63 -15.07 -6.70
C ALA A 74 56.15 -15.11 -6.28
N PRO A 75 55.54 -16.30 -6.05
CA PRO A 75 54.13 -16.39 -5.67
C PRO A 75 53.78 -15.67 -4.37
N THR A 76 54.75 -15.56 -3.45
CA THR A 76 54.64 -14.81 -2.20
C THR A 76 56.00 -14.20 -1.82
N GLU A 77 55.98 -13.16 -0.97
CA GLU A 77 57.20 -12.60 -0.37
C GLU A 77 57.99 -13.67 0.41
N SER A 78 57.30 -14.61 1.08
CA SER A 78 57.93 -15.73 1.79
C SER A 78 58.73 -16.62 0.83
N GLY A 79 58.17 -17.00 -0.31
CA GLY A 79 58.85 -17.78 -1.36
C GLY A 79 60.07 -17.04 -1.93
N ARG A 80 59.94 -15.72 -2.16
CA ARG A 80 61.07 -14.87 -2.60
C ARG A 80 62.26 -14.93 -1.62
N PHE A 81 62.00 -14.75 -0.32
CA PHE A 81 63.03 -14.86 0.71
C PHE A 81 63.56 -16.29 0.87
N HIS A 82 62.72 -17.30 0.67
CA HIS A 82 63.15 -18.71 0.72
C HIS A 82 64.10 -19.05 -0.44
N ALA A 83 63.77 -18.66 -1.68
CA ALA A 83 64.63 -18.83 -2.85
C ALA A 83 65.99 -18.13 -2.68
N LEU A 84 66.02 -16.90 -2.13
CA LEU A 84 67.28 -16.21 -1.78
C LEU A 84 68.11 -16.96 -0.75
N SER A 85 67.46 -17.53 0.27
CA SER A 85 68.10 -18.35 1.30
C SER A 85 68.70 -19.64 0.72
N ILE A 86 67.99 -20.32 -0.17
CA ILE A 86 68.46 -21.53 -0.87
C ILE A 86 69.68 -21.23 -1.76
N ALA A 87 69.64 -20.13 -2.52
CA ALA A 87 70.78 -19.68 -3.31
C ALA A 87 71.98 -19.32 -2.42
N GLY A 88 71.76 -18.60 -1.31
CA GLY A 88 72.78 -18.22 -0.33
C GLY A 88 73.36 -19.37 0.51
N LYS A 89 72.74 -20.56 0.51
CA LYS A 89 73.33 -21.81 1.03
C LYS A 89 74.24 -22.48 0.00
N SER A 90 73.97 -22.27 -1.29
CA SER A 90 74.64 -22.94 -2.42
C SER A 90 75.85 -22.15 -2.94
N VAL A 91 75.80 -20.82 -2.85
CA VAL A 91 76.91 -19.90 -3.11
C VAL A 91 76.96 -18.83 -2.01
N ASP A 92 78.09 -18.15 -1.84
CA ASP A 92 78.20 -17.04 -0.89
C ASP A 92 77.12 -15.97 -1.16
N ALA A 93 76.36 -15.59 -0.12
CA ALA A 93 75.22 -14.69 -0.25
C ALA A 93 75.57 -13.31 -0.83
N SER A 94 76.81 -12.82 -0.69
CA SER A 94 77.26 -11.56 -1.31
C SER A 94 77.34 -11.62 -2.83
N ARG A 95 77.25 -12.82 -3.42
CA ARG A 95 77.27 -13.08 -4.87
C ARG A 95 75.86 -13.20 -5.46
N VAL A 96 74.82 -13.28 -4.63
CA VAL A 96 73.43 -13.43 -5.08
C VAL A 96 72.80 -12.06 -5.31
N ILE A 97 72.24 -11.85 -6.49
CA ILE A 97 71.50 -10.65 -6.89
C ILE A 97 70.03 -11.04 -7.05
N ASP A 98 69.17 -10.33 -6.33
CA ASP A 98 67.71 -10.48 -6.45
C ASP A 98 67.15 -9.56 -7.53
N LEU A 99 66.59 -10.13 -8.59
CA LEU A 99 65.76 -9.46 -9.59
C LEU A 99 64.37 -10.12 -9.70
N MET A 100 63.96 -10.87 -8.67
CA MET A 100 62.64 -11.48 -8.62
C MET A 100 61.57 -10.43 -8.34
N GLN A 101 60.43 -10.58 -9.00
CA GLN A 101 59.28 -9.68 -8.89
C GLN A 101 58.15 -10.37 -8.13
N LEU A 102 57.29 -9.59 -7.49
CA LEU A 102 56.06 -10.10 -6.90
C LEU A 102 54.90 -9.80 -7.86
N PRO A 103 53.88 -10.68 -7.96
CA PRO A 103 52.66 -10.35 -8.67
C PRO A 103 52.01 -9.09 -8.06
N PRO A 104 51.35 -8.25 -8.86
CA PRO A 104 50.57 -7.14 -8.32
C PRO A 104 49.50 -7.67 -7.35
N PRO A 105 49.14 -6.91 -6.31
CA PRO A 105 48.05 -7.29 -5.43
C PRO A 105 46.77 -7.48 -6.26
N LYS A 106 45.97 -8.49 -5.92
CA LYS A 106 44.67 -8.68 -6.57
C LYS A 106 43.76 -7.51 -6.20
N ASP A 107 43.18 -6.87 -7.21
CA ASP A 107 42.15 -5.84 -7.00
C ASP A 107 40.98 -6.42 -6.22
N VAL A 108 40.69 -5.83 -5.06
CA VAL A 108 39.58 -6.23 -4.21
C VAL A 108 38.32 -5.55 -4.74
N THR A 109 37.49 -6.29 -5.49
CA THR A 109 36.15 -5.81 -5.86
C THR A 109 35.35 -5.50 -4.59
N PRO A 110 34.76 -4.30 -4.46
CA PRO A 110 33.95 -3.93 -3.30
C PRO A 110 32.80 -4.93 -3.05
N PRO A 111 32.42 -5.16 -1.78
CA PRO A 111 31.25 -5.95 -1.47
C PRO A 111 29.98 -5.25 -1.99
N ARG A 112 28.95 -6.05 -2.27
CA ARG A 112 27.65 -5.51 -2.65
C ARG A 112 26.90 -5.03 -1.41
N PHE A 113 27.00 -3.74 -1.11
CA PHE A 113 26.13 -3.10 -0.12
C PHE A 113 24.66 -3.34 -0.45
N ALA A 114 23.90 -3.70 0.57
CA ALA A 114 22.48 -3.99 0.51
C ALA A 114 21.90 -4.01 1.93
N VAL A 115 20.70 -3.46 2.09
CA VAL A 115 19.94 -3.51 3.35
C VAL A 115 18.56 -4.08 3.06
N GLU A 116 18.03 -4.87 3.99
CA GLU A 116 16.64 -5.25 4.04
C GLU A 116 16.02 -4.70 5.33
N ILE A 117 14.94 -3.95 5.19
CA ILE A 117 14.14 -3.40 6.29
C ILE A 117 12.79 -4.12 6.29
N LEU A 118 12.38 -4.65 7.43
CA LEU A 118 11.10 -5.32 7.64
C LEU A 118 10.28 -4.53 8.65
N ARG A 119 9.13 -3.98 8.26
CA ARG A 119 8.17 -3.30 9.15
C ARG A 119 6.91 -4.14 9.32
N SER A 120 6.55 -4.38 10.58
CA SER A 120 5.40 -5.18 10.98
C SER A 120 4.72 -4.62 12.23
N GLU A 121 3.61 -5.23 12.64
CA GLU A 121 2.94 -4.92 13.92
C GLU A 121 3.86 -5.12 15.14
N ALA A 122 4.84 -6.03 15.07
CA ALA A 122 5.81 -6.26 16.13
C ALA A 122 6.93 -5.20 16.20
N GLY A 123 7.10 -4.38 15.15
CA GLY A 123 8.15 -3.36 15.04
C GLY A 123 8.96 -3.46 13.75
N ILE A 124 10.15 -2.87 13.77
CA ILE A 124 11.03 -2.72 12.61
C ILE A 124 12.31 -3.53 12.83
N SER A 125 12.76 -4.26 11.81
CA SER A 125 14.03 -4.97 11.80
C SER A 125 14.85 -4.55 10.58
N MET A 126 16.14 -4.32 10.75
CA MET A 126 17.10 -3.98 9.69
C MET A 126 18.22 -5.01 9.66
N ILE A 127 18.55 -5.52 8.48
CA ILE A 127 19.66 -6.45 8.28
C ILE A 127 20.40 -6.16 6.98
N GLY A 128 21.71 -6.29 6.96
CA GLY A 128 22.50 -6.11 5.74
C GLY A 128 23.86 -5.45 5.95
N LEU A 129 24.47 -5.03 4.86
CA LEU A 129 25.80 -4.43 4.82
C LEU A 129 25.73 -3.01 4.27
N ILE A 130 26.25 -2.05 5.03
CA ILE A 130 26.29 -0.62 4.68
C ILE A 130 27.74 -0.10 4.54
N PRO A 131 27.98 0.95 3.74
CA PRO A 131 29.29 1.60 3.67
C PRO A 131 29.67 2.20 5.03
N ALA A 132 30.96 2.15 5.41
CA ALA A 132 31.45 2.81 6.63
C ALA A 132 31.30 4.35 6.61
N ALA A 133 31.11 4.94 5.42
CA ALA A 133 30.78 6.36 5.24
C ALA A 133 29.29 6.68 5.42
N ALA A 134 28.41 5.67 5.54
CA ALA A 134 27.00 5.86 5.83
C ALA A 134 26.79 5.98 7.35
N ASP A 135 26.00 6.96 7.77
CA ASP A 135 25.71 7.21 9.19
C ASP A 135 24.67 6.20 9.70
N ARG A 136 25.16 5.12 10.33
CA ARG A 136 24.33 4.09 10.95
C ARG A 136 23.49 4.63 12.11
N GLU A 137 24.04 5.54 12.90
CA GLU A 137 23.39 6.05 14.12
C GLU A 137 22.22 6.94 13.71
N ALA A 138 22.43 7.86 12.76
CA ALA A 138 21.36 8.68 12.18
C ALA A 138 20.29 7.85 11.45
N LEU A 139 20.68 6.76 10.76
CA LEU A 139 19.73 5.82 10.15
C LEU A 139 18.83 5.14 11.20
N GLY A 140 19.43 4.66 12.29
CA GLY A 140 18.71 4.08 13.42
C GLY A 140 17.78 5.07 14.12
N GLU A 141 18.25 6.30 14.37
CA GLU A 141 17.45 7.36 14.98
C GLU A 141 16.25 7.75 14.11
N ARG A 142 16.45 7.93 12.79
CA ARG A 142 15.35 8.28 11.86
C ARG A 142 14.31 7.17 11.77
N ILE A 143 14.72 5.91 11.81
CA ILE A 143 13.78 4.77 11.84
C ILE A 143 13.06 4.66 13.19
N GLN A 144 13.72 4.99 14.30
CA GLN A 144 13.06 5.04 15.61
C GLN A 144 12.03 6.18 15.71
N GLN A 145 12.20 7.27 14.94
CA GLN A 145 11.22 8.35 14.83
C GLN A 145 9.98 7.96 14.01
N ILE A 146 10.13 7.12 12.97
CA ILE A 146 9.02 6.60 12.15
C ILE A 146 8.03 5.76 12.98
N ASP A 147 8.49 5.06 14.02
CA ASP A 147 7.64 4.25 14.89
C ASP A 147 8.10 4.30 16.37
N LEU A 148 7.86 5.46 17.00
CA LEU A 148 8.25 5.76 18.40
C LEU A 148 7.71 4.76 19.44
N ALA A 149 6.69 3.97 19.09
CA ALA A 149 6.03 3.03 20.00
C ALA A 149 6.59 1.60 19.93
N ARG A 150 7.37 1.25 18.89
CA ARG A 150 7.79 -0.13 18.62
C ARG A 150 9.30 -0.32 18.70
N THR A 151 9.70 -1.57 18.95
CA THR A 151 11.12 -1.94 19.03
C THR A 151 11.76 -1.95 17.65
N VAL A 152 12.87 -1.22 17.49
CA VAL A 152 13.75 -1.30 16.33
C VAL A 152 14.87 -2.29 16.61
N THR A 153 15.04 -3.28 15.72
CA THR A 153 16.10 -4.28 15.78
C THR A 153 17.13 -3.99 14.69
N ASP A 154 18.36 -3.64 15.10
CA ASP A 154 19.46 -3.31 14.18
C ASP A 154 20.46 -4.49 14.10
N LEU A 155 20.50 -5.15 12.94
CA LEU A 155 21.44 -6.22 12.57
C LEU A 155 22.29 -5.80 11.37
N LEU A 156 22.59 -4.50 11.22
CA LEU A 156 23.45 -3.99 10.17
C LEU A 156 24.93 -4.26 10.47
N GLU A 157 25.71 -4.49 9.41
CA GLU A 157 27.17 -4.55 9.41
C GLU A 157 27.75 -3.42 8.55
N THR A 158 28.95 -2.94 8.89
CA THR A 158 29.64 -1.86 8.18
C THR A 158 30.90 -2.36 7.47
N ALA A 159 31.17 -1.94 6.24
CA ALA A 159 32.44 -2.21 5.56
C ALA A 159 33.09 -0.96 4.96
N ASP A 160 34.42 -0.85 5.12
CA ASP A 160 35.23 0.28 4.70
C ASP A 160 35.61 0.20 3.21
N TYR A 161 34.66 0.57 2.36
CA TYR A 161 34.81 0.74 0.91
C TYR A 161 34.11 2.03 0.47
N PRO A 162 34.47 2.60 -0.70
CA PRO A 162 33.78 3.77 -1.24
C PRO A 162 32.26 3.56 -1.32
N MET A 163 31.50 4.57 -0.89
CA MET A 163 30.05 4.57 -1.00
C MET A 163 29.66 4.53 -2.49
N PRO A 164 28.79 3.58 -2.91
CA PRO A 164 28.29 3.56 -4.28
C PRO A 164 27.47 4.81 -4.62
N GLU A 165 27.51 5.22 -5.88
CA GLU A 165 26.60 6.21 -6.45
C GLU A 165 25.14 5.74 -6.29
N GLY A 166 24.24 6.65 -5.91
CA GLY A 166 22.81 6.37 -5.68
C GLY A 166 22.47 5.75 -4.31
N TRP A 167 23.45 5.42 -3.46
CA TRP A 167 23.19 4.77 -2.16
C TRP A 167 22.37 5.63 -1.19
N ASP A 168 22.71 6.92 -1.11
CA ASP A 168 22.06 7.93 -0.28
C ASP A 168 20.62 8.21 -0.77
N THR A 169 20.43 8.43 -2.08
CA THR A 169 19.10 8.61 -2.68
C THR A 169 18.21 7.37 -2.56
N ALA A 170 18.78 6.17 -2.71
CA ALA A 170 18.06 4.91 -2.51
C ALA A 170 17.64 4.72 -1.05
N THR A 171 18.49 5.10 -0.10
CA THR A 171 18.19 5.00 1.33
C THR A 171 17.15 6.03 1.75
N ALA A 172 17.24 7.28 1.28
CA ALA A 172 16.25 8.32 1.56
C ALA A 172 14.84 7.89 1.09
N PHE A 173 14.69 7.53 -0.18
CA PHE A 173 13.41 7.05 -0.73
C PHE A 173 12.87 5.81 0.00
N ALA A 174 13.75 4.89 0.42
CA ALA A 174 13.35 3.72 1.19
C ALA A 174 12.85 4.07 2.60
N LEU A 175 13.36 5.13 3.24
CA LEU A 175 12.86 5.61 4.53
C LEU A 175 11.51 6.30 4.40
N ASP A 176 11.33 7.12 3.37
CA ASP A 176 10.07 7.81 3.12
C ASP A 176 8.96 6.79 2.76
N ALA A 177 9.30 5.75 1.99
CA ALA A 177 8.42 4.60 1.76
C ALA A 177 8.16 3.78 3.05
N LEU A 178 9.14 3.63 3.94
CA LEU A 178 8.98 2.91 5.21
C LEU A 178 7.98 3.62 6.13
N GLU A 179 7.95 4.96 6.10
CA GLU A 179 7.05 5.77 6.91
C GLU A 179 5.57 5.54 6.52
N MET A 180 5.26 5.57 5.22
CA MET A 180 3.90 5.39 4.70
C MET A 180 3.42 3.92 4.64
N LEU A 181 4.31 2.92 4.69
CA LEU A 181 3.96 1.50 4.52
C LEU A 181 4.05 0.70 5.85
N PRO A 182 2.97 0.58 6.64
CA PRO A 182 3.00 -0.02 7.98
C PRO A 182 3.23 -1.54 8.02
N ARG A 183 3.07 -2.22 6.88
CA ARG A 183 3.31 -3.66 6.69
C ARG A 183 4.11 -3.84 5.40
N SER A 184 5.44 -3.85 5.52
CA SER A 184 6.33 -3.80 4.36
C SER A 184 7.67 -4.50 4.57
N LYS A 185 8.25 -4.92 3.44
CA LYS A 185 9.63 -5.34 3.30
C LYS A 185 10.26 -4.45 2.23
N ILE A 186 11.35 -3.77 2.57
CA ILE A 186 12.05 -2.84 1.68
C ILE A 186 13.51 -3.30 1.54
N SER A 187 13.90 -3.69 0.33
CA SER A 187 15.27 -4.09 0.01
C SER A 187 15.98 -2.97 -0.76
N ILE A 188 17.01 -2.40 -0.15
CA ILE A 188 17.78 -1.25 -0.61
C ILE A 188 19.09 -1.73 -1.26
N ARG A 189 19.39 -1.20 -2.44
CA ARG A 189 20.67 -1.29 -3.14
C ARG A 189 20.95 0.04 -3.81
N ALA A 190 22.23 0.33 -4.07
CA ALA A 190 22.67 1.52 -4.79
C ALA A 190 21.96 1.76 -6.14
N ASP A 191 21.60 0.69 -6.86
CA ASP A 191 20.99 0.73 -8.19
C ASP A 191 19.48 0.39 -8.20
N ARG A 192 18.91 0.02 -7.04
CA ARG A 192 17.55 -0.51 -6.94
C ARG A 192 16.98 -0.43 -5.52
N VAL A 193 15.75 0.05 -5.39
CA VAL A 193 14.89 -0.18 -4.21
C VAL A 193 13.76 -1.13 -4.62
N ALA A 194 13.56 -2.21 -3.87
CA ALA A 194 12.41 -3.08 -4.02
C ALA A 194 11.52 -2.99 -2.78
N ILE A 195 10.21 -2.84 -2.99
CA ILE A 195 9.20 -2.64 -1.95
C ILE A 195 8.13 -3.73 -2.12
N GLU A 196 8.01 -4.59 -1.12
CA GLU A 196 6.92 -5.56 -0.95
C GLU A 196 6.00 -5.04 0.16
N ALA A 197 4.69 -4.91 -0.06
CA ALA A 197 3.77 -4.35 0.93
C ALA A 197 2.35 -4.92 0.90
N ILE A 198 1.63 -4.78 2.02
CA ILE A 198 0.24 -5.19 2.19
C ILE A 198 -0.62 -3.96 2.54
N ALA A 199 -1.51 -3.59 1.62
CA ALA A 199 -2.53 -2.57 1.79
C ALA A 199 -3.82 -3.15 2.38
N GLU A 200 -4.66 -2.29 2.94
CA GLU A 200 -5.96 -2.62 3.56
C GLU A 200 -7.10 -2.63 2.54
N SER A 201 -6.97 -1.84 1.46
CA SER A 201 -7.96 -1.75 0.39
C SER A 201 -7.30 -1.63 -0.98
N GLY A 202 -8.07 -1.92 -2.04
CA GLY A 202 -7.62 -1.71 -3.42
C GLY A 202 -7.32 -0.25 -3.75
N GLU A 203 -8.05 0.69 -3.13
CA GLU A 203 -7.82 2.12 -3.25
C GLU A 203 -6.51 2.54 -2.56
N GLN A 204 -6.26 2.09 -1.32
CA GLN A 204 -5.01 2.37 -0.60
C GLN A 204 -3.80 1.83 -1.38
N LYS A 205 -3.91 0.62 -1.95
CA LYS A 205 -2.92 0.09 -2.89
C LYS A 205 -2.69 1.04 -4.07
N ALA A 206 -3.76 1.48 -4.75
CA ALA A 206 -3.65 2.34 -5.93
C ALA A 206 -3.08 3.73 -5.58
N GLY A 207 -3.36 4.26 -4.39
CA GLY A 207 -2.75 5.47 -3.84
C GLY A 207 -1.25 5.29 -3.62
N TRP A 208 -0.83 4.23 -2.91
CA TRP A 208 0.58 3.93 -2.67
C TRP A 208 1.36 3.67 -3.95
N GLU A 209 0.82 2.88 -4.89
CA GLU A 209 1.47 2.63 -6.19
C GLU A 209 1.64 3.92 -7.01
N ARG A 210 0.69 4.87 -6.91
CA ARG A 210 0.78 6.19 -7.58
C ARG A 210 1.88 7.04 -6.93
N LEU A 211 1.84 7.22 -5.62
CA LEU A 211 2.81 8.01 -4.86
C LEU A 211 4.25 7.50 -5.05
N LEU A 212 4.47 6.19 -4.90
CA LEU A 212 5.80 5.57 -5.02
C LEU A 212 6.34 5.52 -6.47
N ARG A 213 5.49 5.75 -7.48
CA ARG A 213 5.91 5.87 -8.90
C ARG A 213 6.06 7.32 -9.36
N ALA A 214 5.45 8.28 -8.67
CA ALA A 214 5.44 9.68 -9.09
C ALA A 214 6.82 10.36 -9.04
N ASN A 215 7.69 9.95 -8.11
CA ASN A 215 9.03 10.54 -7.97
C ASN A 215 10.10 9.46 -7.67
N PRO A 216 10.54 8.69 -8.67
CA PRO A 216 11.55 7.67 -8.49
C PRO A 216 12.94 8.31 -8.31
N PRO A 217 13.77 7.87 -7.33
CA PRO A 217 15.10 8.43 -7.11
C PRO A 217 16.00 8.31 -8.34
N PRO A 218 16.74 9.38 -8.73
CA PRO A 218 17.52 9.41 -9.96
C PRO A 218 18.62 8.34 -9.95
N GLY A 219 18.73 7.58 -11.03
CA GLY A 219 19.68 6.47 -11.17
C GLY A 219 19.30 5.18 -10.42
N VAL A 220 18.21 5.17 -9.65
CA VAL A 220 17.79 4.06 -8.80
C VAL A 220 16.48 3.46 -9.31
N ARG A 221 16.46 2.16 -9.59
CA ARG A 221 15.25 1.49 -10.10
C ARG A 221 14.30 1.13 -8.96
N VAL A 222 13.08 1.63 -8.99
CA VAL A 222 12.03 1.23 -8.04
C VAL A 222 11.30 0.00 -8.57
N ALA A 223 11.11 -1.01 -7.73
CA ALA A 223 10.27 -2.18 -8.00
C ALA A 223 9.22 -2.31 -6.90
N LEU A 224 7.95 -2.36 -7.26
CA LEU A 224 6.82 -2.42 -6.33
C LEU A 224 6.07 -3.75 -6.48
N ASP A 225 5.81 -4.42 -5.36
CA ASP A 225 4.90 -5.56 -5.25
C ASP A 225 3.95 -5.29 -4.07
N ILE A 226 2.82 -4.64 -4.36
CA ILE A 226 1.82 -4.24 -3.36
C ILE A 226 0.59 -5.12 -3.53
N SER A 227 0.20 -5.82 -2.48
CA SER A 227 -1.02 -6.62 -2.43
C SER A 227 -2.10 -5.90 -1.63
N ALA A 228 -3.36 -6.11 -2.00
CA ALA A 228 -4.53 -5.71 -1.21
C ALA A 228 -5.43 -6.94 -1.07
N PRO A 229 -5.71 -7.42 0.16
CA PRO A 229 -6.72 -8.45 0.37
C PRO A 229 -8.08 -7.96 -0.13
N ARG A 230 -8.85 -8.84 -0.79
CA ARG A 230 -10.26 -8.52 -1.10
C ARG A 230 -11.04 -8.47 0.22
N PRO A 231 -11.93 -7.47 0.43
CA PRO A 231 -12.75 -7.41 1.63
C PRO A 231 -13.66 -8.63 1.70
N VAL A 232 -13.87 -9.17 2.89
CA VAL A 232 -14.89 -10.21 3.13
C VAL A 232 -16.22 -9.50 3.37
N ILE A 233 -17.17 -9.73 2.48
CA ILE A 233 -18.53 -9.16 2.53
C ILE A 233 -19.47 -10.27 3.01
N THR A 234 -20.03 -10.10 4.20
CA THR A 234 -21.01 -11.03 4.79
C THR A 234 -22.14 -10.25 5.45
N PRO A 235 -23.41 -10.57 5.17
CA PRO A 235 -23.89 -11.49 4.13
C PRO A 235 -23.55 -10.94 2.74
N PHE A 236 -23.42 -11.83 1.77
CA PHE A 236 -23.24 -11.49 0.37
C PHE A 236 -24.62 -11.08 -0.18
N THR A 237 -24.79 -9.82 -0.56
CA THR A 237 -26.12 -9.25 -0.83
C THR A 237 -26.23 -8.59 -2.19
N LEU A 238 -27.36 -8.85 -2.85
CA LEU A 238 -27.79 -8.12 -4.04
C LEU A 238 -29.25 -7.75 -3.88
N ARG A 239 -29.59 -6.49 -4.13
CA ARG A 239 -30.96 -6.01 -4.09
C ARG A 239 -31.22 -5.16 -5.31
N PHE A 240 -32.25 -5.54 -6.06
CA PHE A 240 -32.64 -4.91 -7.31
C PHE A 240 -34.13 -4.55 -7.25
N THR A 241 -34.46 -3.29 -7.53
CA THR A 241 -35.83 -2.76 -7.44
C THR A 241 -36.25 -2.18 -8.79
N LEU A 242 -37.49 -2.44 -9.18
CA LEU A 242 -38.13 -1.93 -10.40
C LEU A 242 -39.49 -1.36 -10.03
N ASP A 243 -39.62 -0.04 -10.06
CA ASP A 243 -40.85 0.70 -9.74
C ASP A 243 -41.05 1.89 -10.69
N ASP A 244 -42.01 2.78 -10.37
CA ASP A 244 -42.32 3.97 -11.17
C ASP A 244 -41.14 4.98 -11.27
N GLU A 245 -40.15 4.91 -10.38
CA GLU A 245 -38.92 5.74 -10.45
C GLU A 245 -37.86 5.12 -11.38
N GLY A 246 -37.99 3.82 -11.69
CA GLY A 246 -37.16 3.07 -12.63
C GLY A 246 -36.35 1.94 -11.98
N ALA A 247 -35.65 1.17 -12.82
CA ALA A 247 -34.81 0.08 -12.38
C ALA A 247 -33.52 0.57 -11.71
N ARG A 248 -33.18 0.01 -10.55
CA ARG A 248 -31.95 0.33 -9.80
C ARG A 248 -31.43 -0.86 -8.99
N PHE A 249 -30.14 -0.84 -8.69
CA PHE A 249 -29.56 -1.66 -7.63
C PHE A 249 -29.59 -0.86 -6.33
N ASP A 250 -30.31 -1.36 -5.32
CA ASP A 250 -30.24 -0.83 -3.95
C ASP A 250 -29.00 -1.40 -3.22
N ALA A 251 -28.55 -2.60 -3.63
CA ALA A 251 -27.31 -3.25 -3.20
C ALA A 251 -26.77 -4.19 -4.32
N CYS A 252 -25.46 -4.36 -4.45
CA CYS A 252 -24.87 -5.32 -5.40
C CYS A 252 -23.49 -5.78 -4.94
N THR A 253 -23.24 -7.09 -4.92
CA THR A 253 -21.90 -7.67 -4.67
C THR A 253 -21.54 -8.69 -5.75
N ALA A 254 -20.25 -8.79 -6.04
CA ALA A 254 -19.70 -9.77 -6.97
C ALA A 254 -18.37 -10.35 -6.45
N SER A 255 -18.04 -11.60 -6.77
CA SER A 255 -16.77 -12.20 -6.33
C SER A 255 -15.58 -11.81 -7.21
N ASN A 256 -15.86 -11.44 -8.45
CA ASN A 256 -14.88 -11.16 -9.49
C ASN A 256 -15.48 -10.27 -10.59
N GLU A 257 -14.61 -9.76 -11.48
CA GLU A 257 -14.99 -8.82 -12.54
C GLU A 257 -15.93 -9.42 -13.59
N ALA A 258 -15.78 -10.69 -13.95
CA ALA A 258 -16.68 -11.34 -14.91
C ALA A 258 -18.10 -11.48 -14.32
N GLY A 259 -18.20 -11.87 -13.05
CA GLY A 259 -19.46 -11.91 -12.30
C GLY A 259 -20.13 -10.53 -12.21
N ARG A 260 -19.36 -9.51 -11.81
CA ARG A 260 -19.83 -8.11 -11.76
C ARG A 260 -20.41 -7.67 -13.09
N ASN A 261 -19.66 -7.86 -14.17
CA ASN A 261 -20.07 -7.43 -15.51
C ASN A 261 -21.34 -8.15 -15.98
N LYS A 262 -21.55 -9.41 -15.60
CA LYS A 262 -22.78 -10.17 -15.89
C LYS A 262 -23.99 -9.62 -15.14
N ILE A 263 -23.87 -9.41 -13.84
CA ILE A 263 -24.94 -8.85 -12.99
C ILE A 263 -25.34 -7.46 -13.48
N VAL A 264 -24.36 -6.58 -13.71
CA VAL A 264 -24.58 -5.22 -14.20
C VAL A 264 -25.24 -5.22 -15.59
N ALA A 265 -24.83 -6.13 -16.49
CA ALA A 265 -25.48 -6.28 -17.80
C ALA A 265 -26.94 -6.71 -17.70
N ALA A 266 -27.30 -7.59 -16.75
CA ALA A 266 -28.69 -7.96 -16.49
C ALA A 266 -29.51 -6.76 -15.98
N GLY A 267 -28.97 -5.99 -15.03
CA GLY A 267 -29.62 -4.76 -14.55
C GLY A 267 -29.83 -3.71 -15.65
N ILE A 268 -28.83 -3.48 -16.51
CA ILE A 268 -28.96 -2.57 -17.66
C ILE A 268 -30.01 -3.08 -18.65
N ALA A 269 -30.07 -4.39 -18.90
CA ALA A 269 -31.11 -5.00 -19.75
C ALA A 269 -32.52 -4.84 -19.15
N ALA A 270 -32.64 -4.86 -17.82
CA ALA A 270 -33.87 -4.59 -17.08
C ALA A 270 -34.20 -3.09 -16.89
N GLY A 271 -33.38 -2.18 -17.42
CA GLY A 271 -33.67 -0.74 -17.49
C GLY A 271 -32.82 0.18 -16.61
N VAL A 272 -31.78 -0.33 -15.93
CA VAL A 272 -30.88 0.52 -15.12
C VAL A 272 -30.17 1.55 -15.98
N THR A 273 -30.17 2.80 -15.53
CA THR A 273 -29.45 3.91 -16.17
C THR A 273 -28.20 4.30 -15.37
N GLY A 274 -27.14 4.74 -16.07
CA GLY A 274 -25.86 5.11 -15.46
C GLY A 274 -24.87 3.96 -15.33
N GLN A 275 -23.88 4.12 -14.45
CA GLN A 275 -22.93 3.07 -14.06
C GLN A 275 -23.26 2.62 -12.63
N PRO A 276 -23.95 1.48 -12.44
CA PRO A 276 -24.30 1.02 -11.10
C PRO A 276 -23.07 0.53 -10.34
N GLU A 277 -22.97 0.88 -9.07
CA GLU A 277 -21.93 0.37 -8.18
C GLU A 277 -22.21 -1.11 -7.84
N CYS A 278 -21.17 -1.95 -7.95
CA CYS A 278 -21.22 -3.35 -7.55
C CYS A 278 -19.81 -3.80 -7.10
N PRO A 279 -19.44 -3.56 -5.83
CA PRO A 279 -18.13 -3.91 -5.27
C PRO A 279 -17.76 -5.39 -5.42
N ILE A 280 -16.44 -5.63 -5.50
CA ILE A 280 -15.87 -6.98 -5.59
C ILE A 280 -15.31 -7.42 -4.24
N GLY A 281 -15.81 -8.53 -3.71
CA GLY A 281 -15.45 -9.06 -2.38
C GLY A 281 -15.30 -10.58 -2.32
N LEU A 282 -14.92 -11.08 -1.15
CA LEU A 282 -15.01 -12.49 -0.74
C LEU A 282 -16.33 -12.70 0.01
N GLY A 283 -16.82 -13.94 0.10
CA GLY A 283 -18.09 -14.27 0.77
C GLY A 283 -19.16 -14.85 -0.15
N GLU A 284 -18.90 -14.95 -1.46
CA GLU A 284 -19.82 -15.52 -2.43
C GLU A 284 -20.29 -16.95 -2.02
N PRO A 285 -21.62 -17.18 -1.95
CA PRO A 285 -22.19 -18.45 -1.45
C PRO A 285 -22.09 -19.58 -2.47
N SER A 286 -22.10 -19.25 -3.77
CA SER A 286 -21.97 -20.19 -4.89
C SER A 286 -21.30 -19.51 -6.09
N PRO A 287 -20.43 -20.20 -6.85
CA PRO A 287 -19.90 -19.69 -8.12
C PRO A 287 -20.98 -19.31 -9.15
N ASP A 288 -22.19 -19.83 -9.00
CA ASP A 288 -23.34 -19.54 -9.87
C ASP A 288 -24.12 -18.26 -9.46
N TRP A 289 -23.68 -17.55 -8.41
CA TRP A 289 -24.29 -16.28 -7.97
C TRP A 289 -24.52 -15.27 -9.11
N PRO A 290 -23.58 -15.02 -10.05
CA PRO A 290 -23.82 -14.12 -11.17
C PRO A 290 -24.83 -14.64 -12.21
N GLU A 291 -25.10 -15.95 -12.24
CA GLU A 291 -26.17 -16.56 -13.04
C GLU A 291 -27.51 -16.36 -12.34
N ALA A 292 -27.61 -16.79 -11.07
CA ALA A 292 -28.83 -16.70 -10.27
C ALA A 292 -29.34 -15.25 -10.15
N ALA A 293 -28.45 -14.30 -9.87
CA ALA A 293 -28.78 -12.88 -9.85
C ALA A 293 -29.31 -12.37 -11.21
N ALA A 294 -28.70 -12.79 -12.32
CA ALA A 294 -29.15 -12.39 -13.66
C ALA A 294 -30.52 -12.98 -14.01
N LEU A 295 -30.78 -14.24 -13.64
CA LEU A 295 -32.08 -14.89 -13.79
C LEU A 295 -33.16 -14.19 -12.96
N GLY A 296 -32.89 -13.89 -11.69
CA GLY A 296 -33.82 -13.16 -10.82
C GLY A 296 -34.14 -11.75 -11.32
N ILE A 297 -33.15 -11.02 -11.85
CA ILE A 297 -33.34 -9.68 -12.43
C ILE A 297 -34.22 -9.76 -13.69
N ALA A 298 -33.99 -10.75 -14.55
CA ALA A 298 -34.82 -10.99 -15.73
C ALA A 298 -36.26 -11.36 -15.34
N ALA A 299 -36.44 -12.22 -14.34
CA ALA A 299 -37.76 -12.57 -13.81
C ALA A 299 -38.51 -11.34 -13.25
N LEU A 300 -37.85 -10.47 -12.48
CA LEU A 300 -38.50 -9.24 -11.99
C LEU A 300 -38.89 -8.29 -13.13
N HIS A 301 -38.04 -8.15 -14.15
CA HIS A 301 -38.37 -7.38 -15.35
C HIS A 301 -39.60 -7.95 -16.09
N ASP A 302 -39.71 -9.27 -16.19
CA ASP A 302 -40.85 -9.95 -16.84
C ASP A 302 -42.16 -9.88 -16.04
N LEU A 303 -42.10 -9.65 -14.71
CA LEU A 303 -43.25 -9.28 -13.89
C LEU A 303 -43.68 -7.82 -14.11
N GLY A 304 -42.78 -6.96 -14.58
CA GLY A 304 -43.01 -5.54 -14.83
C GLY A 304 -42.91 -4.63 -13.60
N GLY A 305 -42.49 -5.15 -12.45
CA GLY A 305 -42.25 -4.36 -11.24
C GLY A 305 -42.17 -5.16 -9.95
N GLY A 306 -41.57 -4.57 -8.92
CA GLY A 306 -41.38 -5.12 -7.58
C GLY A 306 -39.93 -5.00 -7.08
N SER A 307 -39.49 -5.94 -6.25
CA SER A 307 -38.10 -6.01 -5.76
C SER A 307 -37.61 -7.45 -5.63
N LEU A 308 -36.34 -7.65 -5.97
CA LEU A 308 -35.58 -8.90 -5.84
C LEU A 308 -34.46 -8.69 -4.83
N THR A 309 -34.34 -9.57 -3.84
CA THR A 309 -33.26 -9.56 -2.85
C THR A 309 -32.59 -10.92 -2.79
N PHE A 310 -31.27 -10.96 -2.88
CA PHE A 310 -30.42 -12.09 -2.52
C PHE A 310 -29.70 -11.77 -1.21
N SER A 311 -29.69 -12.71 -0.28
CA SER A 311 -28.86 -12.69 0.93
C SER A 311 -28.24 -14.07 1.09
N ASP A 312 -26.96 -14.19 0.77
CA ASP A 312 -26.26 -15.47 0.64
C ASP A 312 -27.03 -16.46 -0.28
N ALA A 313 -27.55 -17.56 0.26
CA ALA A 313 -28.27 -18.56 -0.53
C ALA A 313 -29.76 -18.23 -0.75
N ASP A 314 -30.31 -17.25 -0.03
CA ASP A 314 -31.75 -17.03 0.03
C ASP A 314 -32.17 -15.90 -0.90
N VAL A 315 -33.23 -16.14 -1.67
CA VAL A 315 -33.70 -15.30 -2.77
C VAL A 315 -35.15 -14.91 -2.51
N THR A 316 -35.40 -13.64 -2.25
CA THR A 316 -36.75 -13.10 -2.00
C THR A 316 -37.21 -12.25 -3.19
N LEU A 317 -38.26 -12.69 -3.89
CA LEU A 317 -38.88 -12.00 -5.02
C LEU A 317 -40.26 -11.48 -4.63
N VAL A 318 -40.39 -10.16 -4.51
CA VAL A 318 -41.66 -9.47 -4.20
C VAL A 318 -42.17 -8.80 -5.47
N ALA A 319 -43.34 -9.20 -5.96
CA ALA A 319 -43.96 -8.59 -7.13
C ALA A 319 -44.64 -7.25 -6.81
N ALA A 320 -44.80 -6.39 -7.82
CA ALA A 320 -45.60 -5.16 -7.69
C ALA A 320 -47.07 -5.46 -7.32
N GLU A 321 -47.68 -4.55 -6.56
CA GLU A 321 -49.09 -4.62 -6.18
C GLU A 321 -49.99 -4.61 -7.43
N GLY A 322 -50.95 -5.54 -7.50
CA GLY A 322 -51.83 -5.68 -8.67
C GLY A 322 -51.23 -6.47 -9.86
N THR A 323 -50.02 -7.02 -9.72
CA THR A 323 -49.47 -7.99 -10.69
C THR A 323 -50.46 -9.14 -10.93
N PRO A 324 -50.79 -9.50 -12.19
CA PRO A 324 -51.73 -10.60 -12.46
C PRO A 324 -51.21 -11.94 -11.94
N GLN A 325 -52.00 -12.64 -11.12
CA GLN A 325 -51.65 -13.94 -10.52
C GLN A 325 -51.09 -14.94 -11.53
N ASN A 326 -51.70 -15.05 -12.72
CA ASN A 326 -51.26 -15.97 -13.77
C ASN A 326 -49.90 -15.62 -14.40
N SER A 327 -49.47 -14.37 -14.30
CA SER A 327 -48.14 -13.92 -14.72
C SER A 327 -47.13 -14.18 -13.61
N PHE A 328 -47.51 -13.93 -12.35
CA PHE A 328 -46.73 -14.25 -11.17
C PHE A 328 -46.42 -15.76 -11.08
N ASP A 329 -47.44 -16.61 -11.08
CA ASP A 329 -47.31 -18.08 -10.98
C ASP A 329 -46.40 -18.65 -12.08
N ARG A 330 -46.47 -18.07 -13.30
CA ARG A 330 -45.62 -18.48 -14.43
C ARG A 330 -44.16 -18.10 -14.18
N VAL A 331 -43.88 -16.84 -13.90
CA VAL A 331 -42.51 -16.34 -13.78
C VAL A 331 -41.82 -16.93 -12.54
N VAL A 332 -42.54 -17.10 -11.43
CA VAL A 332 -42.02 -17.79 -10.24
C VAL A 332 -41.67 -19.24 -10.57
N GLY A 333 -42.54 -19.98 -11.26
CA GLY A 333 -42.26 -21.37 -11.63
C GLY A 333 -41.16 -21.54 -12.67
N GLU A 334 -41.00 -20.57 -13.59
CA GLU A 334 -39.86 -20.50 -14.52
C GLU A 334 -38.55 -20.23 -13.75
N LEU A 335 -38.54 -19.23 -12.85
CA LEU A 335 -37.37 -18.91 -12.01
C LEU A 335 -36.98 -20.04 -11.07
N GLU A 336 -37.94 -20.67 -10.38
CA GLU A 336 -37.70 -21.82 -9.48
C GLU A 336 -37.12 -23.04 -10.23
N THR A 337 -37.40 -23.16 -11.54
CA THR A 337 -36.85 -24.23 -12.39
C THR A 337 -35.46 -23.90 -12.93
N GLU A 338 -35.13 -22.62 -13.11
CA GLU A 338 -33.84 -22.17 -13.68
C GLU A 338 -32.79 -21.79 -12.61
N LEU A 339 -33.19 -21.49 -11.37
CA LEU A 339 -32.27 -21.25 -10.27
C LEU A 339 -31.46 -22.51 -9.91
N PRO A 340 -30.14 -22.40 -9.67
CA PRO A 340 -29.33 -23.51 -9.18
C PRO A 340 -29.78 -24.02 -7.81
N ASP A 341 -29.76 -25.34 -7.59
CA ASP A 341 -30.21 -26.07 -6.37
C ASP A 341 -29.75 -25.51 -5.01
N VAL A 342 -28.69 -24.69 -4.98
CA VAL A 342 -28.16 -24.05 -3.76
C VAL A 342 -29.00 -22.84 -3.32
N PHE A 343 -29.80 -22.25 -4.21
CA PHE A 343 -30.59 -21.05 -3.93
C PHE A 343 -32.03 -21.40 -3.51
N SER A 344 -32.50 -20.77 -2.44
CA SER A 344 -33.87 -20.94 -1.91
C SER A 344 -34.75 -19.77 -2.34
N LEU A 345 -35.80 -20.02 -3.15
CA LEU A 345 -36.71 -18.96 -3.62
C LEU A 345 -37.92 -18.79 -2.68
N HIS A 346 -38.05 -17.59 -2.13
CA HIS A 346 -39.25 -17.09 -1.48
C HIS A 346 -39.92 -16.04 -2.37
N SER A 347 -41.18 -16.26 -2.74
CA SER A 347 -41.92 -15.36 -3.62
C SER A 347 -43.16 -14.79 -2.95
N VAL A 348 -43.36 -13.47 -3.05
CA VAL A 348 -44.48 -12.75 -2.43
C VAL A 348 -45.23 -11.94 -3.49
N LEU A 349 -46.55 -12.09 -3.54
CA LEU A 349 -47.47 -11.21 -4.26
C LEU A 349 -48.32 -10.45 -3.22
N PRO A 350 -48.10 -9.15 -3.01
CA PRO A 350 -48.86 -8.38 -2.02
C PRO A 350 -50.35 -8.29 -2.35
N ASP A 351 -51.20 -8.46 -1.33
CA ASP A 351 -52.63 -8.16 -1.42
C ASP A 351 -52.86 -6.66 -1.69
N PRO A 352 -53.84 -6.28 -2.54
CA PRO A 352 -54.11 -4.88 -2.84
C PRO A 352 -54.65 -4.12 -1.62
N VAL A 353 -54.10 -2.93 -1.34
CA VAL A 353 -54.41 -2.16 -0.13
C VAL A 353 -55.78 -1.49 -0.24
N THR A 354 -56.78 -2.02 0.47
CA THR A 354 -58.10 -1.40 0.57
C THR A 354 -58.08 -0.25 1.58
N ILE A 355 -57.88 0.99 1.11
CA ILE A 355 -57.99 2.21 1.93
C ILE A 355 -59.47 2.49 2.25
N SER A 356 -59.96 1.85 3.31
CA SER A 356 -61.27 2.10 3.91
C SER A 356 -61.24 3.42 4.67
N GLY A 357 -61.55 4.53 3.98
CA GLY A 357 -61.45 5.88 4.52
C GLY A 357 -62.47 6.24 5.61
N THR A 358 -62.23 5.81 6.85
CA THR A 358 -62.78 6.42 8.08
C THR A 358 -61.68 6.45 9.13
N GLY A 359 -61.20 7.65 9.49
CA GLY A 359 -60.01 7.86 10.33
C GLY A 359 -60.19 7.57 11.82
N GLU A 360 -60.60 6.35 12.16
CA GLU A 360 -60.86 5.88 13.53
C GLU A 360 -59.92 4.71 13.88
N SER A 361 -58.65 5.02 14.15
CA SER A 361 -57.63 4.18 14.81
C SER A 361 -57.31 2.74 14.30
N ASP A 362 -57.97 2.22 13.25
CA ASP A 362 -57.84 0.83 12.76
C ASP A 362 -56.71 0.62 11.71
N GLY A 363 -55.69 1.48 11.71
CA GLY A 363 -54.47 1.23 10.93
C GLY A 363 -53.61 0.13 11.58
N PRO A 364 -52.83 -0.65 10.80
CA PRO A 364 -51.84 -1.55 11.37
C PRO A 364 -50.88 -0.77 12.29
N PRO A 365 -50.36 -1.38 13.36
CA PRO A 365 -49.47 -0.68 14.28
C PRO A 365 -48.22 -0.20 13.55
N GLU A 366 -47.84 1.05 13.78
CA GLU A 366 -46.69 1.69 13.14
C GLU A 366 -45.72 2.32 14.15
N PHE A 367 -44.44 2.30 13.80
CA PHE A 367 -43.39 3.13 14.40
C PHE A 367 -42.75 3.97 13.31
N VAL A 368 -42.51 5.25 13.58
CA VAL A 368 -41.94 6.20 12.62
C VAL A 368 -40.81 6.97 13.28
N ALA A 369 -39.65 6.97 12.63
CA ALA A 369 -38.55 7.87 12.99
C ALA A 369 -38.20 8.78 11.79
N THR A 370 -37.94 10.06 12.06
CA THR A 370 -37.60 11.06 11.03
C THR A 370 -36.34 11.81 11.45
N LEU A 371 -35.37 11.91 10.53
CA LEU A 371 -34.13 12.68 10.65
C LEU A 371 -34.22 13.91 9.74
N SER A 372 -34.16 15.10 10.32
CA SER A 372 -34.16 16.35 9.55
C SER A 372 -32.77 16.71 9.00
N PRO A 373 -32.65 17.58 7.98
CA PRO A 373 -31.35 18.06 7.48
C PRO A 373 -30.48 18.77 8.53
N GLU A 374 -31.08 19.32 9.58
CA GLU A 374 -30.38 19.90 10.73
C GLU A 374 -29.87 18.83 11.73
N GLY A 375 -30.14 17.56 11.46
CA GLY A 375 -29.79 16.40 12.27
C GLY A 375 -30.74 16.13 13.44
N MET A 376 -31.93 16.74 13.47
CA MET A 376 -32.92 16.50 14.53
C MET A 376 -33.68 15.20 14.27
N VAL A 377 -33.79 14.35 15.29
CA VAL A 377 -34.49 13.06 15.21
C VAL A 377 -35.78 13.07 16.01
N GLN A 378 -36.88 12.67 15.37
CA GLN A 378 -38.17 12.53 16.02
C GLN A 378 -38.67 11.08 15.94
N LEU A 379 -38.94 10.48 17.10
CA LEU A 379 -39.46 9.11 17.25
C LEU A 379 -40.94 9.15 17.63
N ARG A 380 -41.80 8.44 16.91
CA ARG A 380 -43.26 8.38 17.12
C ARG A 380 -43.77 6.96 16.87
N GLY A 381 -44.99 6.68 17.33
CA GLY A 381 -45.68 5.41 17.07
C GLY A 381 -45.77 4.51 18.30
N ARG A 382 -45.83 3.20 18.09
CA ARG A 382 -46.09 2.17 19.11
C ARG A 382 -44.82 1.36 19.45
N VAL A 383 -44.66 0.99 20.72
CA VAL A 383 -43.62 0.08 21.26
C VAL A 383 -44.26 -0.83 22.32
N ALA A 384 -43.73 -2.03 22.55
CA ALA A 384 -44.44 -3.06 23.33
C ALA A 384 -44.56 -2.69 24.81
N ASP A 385 -43.46 -2.20 25.40
CA ASP A 385 -43.38 -1.87 26.81
C ASP A 385 -42.40 -0.72 27.10
N GLU A 386 -42.28 -0.38 28.39
CA GLU A 386 -41.41 0.70 28.86
C GLU A 386 -39.90 0.38 28.70
N GLN A 387 -39.54 -0.91 28.72
CA GLN A 387 -38.16 -1.35 28.52
C GLN A 387 -37.77 -1.16 27.05
N GLU A 388 -38.63 -1.55 26.11
CA GLU A 388 -38.44 -1.27 24.68
C GLU A 388 -38.37 0.23 24.41
N ARG A 389 -39.29 1.04 24.97
CA ARG A 389 -39.21 2.52 24.84
C ARG A 389 -37.84 3.04 25.27
N THR A 390 -37.36 2.59 26.43
CA THR A 390 -36.09 3.03 27.01
C THR A 390 -34.90 2.61 26.15
N ILE A 391 -34.90 1.39 25.60
CA ILE A 391 -33.87 0.88 24.70
C ILE A 391 -33.86 1.68 23.39
N THR A 392 -35.02 1.84 22.75
CA THR A 392 -35.19 2.60 21.50
C THR A 392 -34.73 4.05 21.63
N GLU A 393 -35.11 4.73 22.72
CA GLU A 393 -34.66 6.10 22.97
C GLU A 393 -33.15 6.17 23.27
N SER A 394 -32.61 5.25 24.06
CA SER A 394 -31.17 5.22 24.38
C SER A 394 -30.32 4.94 23.14
N PHE A 395 -30.77 4.04 22.28
CA PHE A 395 -30.12 3.70 21.01
C PHE A 395 -30.10 4.91 20.06
N ALA A 396 -31.24 5.57 19.86
CA ALA A 396 -31.29 6.80 19.07
C ALA A 396 -30.38 7.90 19.64
N ARG A 397 -30.35 8.09 20.97
CA ARG A 397 -29.47 9.08 21.62
C ARG A 397 -27.98 8.76 21.45
N ALA A 398 -27.62 7.48 21.29
CA ALA A 398 -26.24 7.05 21.02
C ALA A 398 -25.81 7.35 19.57
N HIS A 399 -26.67 7.07 18.57
CA HIS A 399 -26.36 7.33 17.16
C HIS A 399 -26.45 8.82 16.78
N PHE A 400 -27.48 9.53 17.25
CA PHE A 400 -27.81 10.89 16.77
C PHE A 400 -27.47 12.02 17.76
N GLY A 401 -27.05 11.67 18.99
CA GLY A 401 -26.71 12.61 20.05
C GLY A 401 -27.90 13.03 20.92
N SER A 402 -27.67 13.10 22.23
CA SER A 402 -28.73 13.21 23.24
C SER A 402 -29.59 14.47 23.19
N GLN A 403 -29.09 15.58 22.63
CA GLN A 403 -29.84 16.84 22.51
C GLN A 403 -30.71 16.91 21.25
N LYS A 404 -30.50 16.02 20.28
CA LYS A 404 -31.18 16.04 18.97
C LYS A 404 -32.39 15.11 18.88
N VAL A 405 -32.56 14.20 19.84
CA VAL A 405 -33.61 13.17 19.83
C VAL A 405 -34.84 13.61 20.63
N TYR A 406 -36.00 13.59 19.99
CA TYR A 406 -37.32 13.79 20.61
C TYR A 406 -38.17 12.52 20.51
N ALA A 407 -38.47 11.89 21.64
CA ALA A 407 -39.26 10.66 21.71
C ALA A 407 -40.71 10.90 22.15
N ALA A 408 -41.67 10.41 21.35
CA ALA A 408 -43.11 10.48 21.61
C ALA A 408 -43.82 9.14 21.27
N MET A 409 -43.30 8.05 21.86
CA MET A 409 -43.78 6.68 21.64
C MET A 409 -44.89 6.30 22.64
N ARG A 410 -45.93 5.59 22.18
CA ARG A 410 -47.03 5.03 22.99
C ARG A 410 -46.77 3.54 23.26
N LEU A 411 -47.21 3.04 24.41
CA LEU A 411 -47.14 1.60 24.72
C LEU A 411 -48.30 0.86 24.06
N ASP A 412 -48.03 -0.31 23.51
CA ASP A 412 -49.01 -1.23 22.94
C ASP A 412 -48.55 -2.69 23.13
N PRO A 413 -49.12 -3.45 24.08
CA PRO A 413 -48.70 -4.82 24.35
C PRO A 413 -49.17 -5.85 23.29
N GLU A 414 -49.99 -5.45 22.30
CA GLU A 414 -50.51 -6.36 21.27
C GLU A 414 -49.60 -6.43 20.02
N LEU A 415 -48.42 -5.80 20.07
CA LEU A 415 -47.48 -5.75 18.95
C LEU A 415 -46.90 -7.13 18.59
N PRO A 416 -46.59 -7.37 17.30
CA PRO A 416 -45.98 -8.62 16.85
C PRO A 416 -44.64 -8.94 17.54
N ARG A 417 -44.33 -10.24 17.67
CA ARG A 417 -42.99 -10.69 18.08
C ARG A 417 -41.93 -10.14 17.12
N GLY A 418 -40.81 -9.68 17.66
CA GLY A 418 -39.70 -9.09 16.89
C GLY A 418 -39.82 -7.58 16.63
N TRP A 419 -40.89 -6.91 17.09
CA TRP A 419 -41.08 -5.46 16.89
C TRP A 419 -39.89 -4.60 17.33
N SER A 420 -39.28 -4.94 18.47
CA SER A 420 -38.10 -4.25 19.00
C SER A 420 -36.87 -4.39 18.10
N VAL A 421 -36.66 -5.57 17.50
CA VAL A 421 -35.57 -5.79 16.55
C VAL A 421 -35.79 -4.97 15.27
N ARG A 422 -37.03 -4.93 14.74
CA ARG A 422 -37.40 -4.09 13.60
C ARG A 422 -37.15 -2.60 13.88
N THR A 423 -37.59 -2.14 15.04
CA THR A 423 -37.46 -0.74 15.48
C THR A 423 -35.99 -0.32 15.59
N LEU A 424 -35.14 -1.18 16.16
CA LEU A 424 -33.70 -0.90 16.28
C LEU A 424 -32.97 -0.98 14.94
N ALA A 425 -33.27 -1.98 14.10
CA ALA A 425 -32.71 -2.10 12.76
C ALA A 425 -33.07 -0.90 11.87
N ALA A 426 -34.31 -0.39 11.98
CA ALA A 426 -34.74 0.81 11.29
C ALA A 426 -34.01 2.08 11.78
N LEU A 427 -33.70 2.19 13.07
CA LEU A 427 -32.89 3.29 13.60
C LEU A 427 -31.41 3.21 13.21
N GLU A 428 -30.86 2.00 13.12
CA GLU A 428 -29.50 1.74 12.62
C GLU A 428 -29.43 2.17 11.14
N ALA A 429 -30.38 1.71 10.32
CA ALA A 429 -30.54 2.13 8.92
C ALA A 429 -30.69 3.66 8.75
N LEU A 430 -31.51 4.32 9.58
CA LEU A 430 -31.65 5.78 9.57
C LEU A 430 -30.33 6.51 9.87
N SER A 431 -29.39 5.88 10.58
CA SER A 431 -28.10 6.49 10.93
C SER A 431 -27.08 6.53 9.79
N HIS A 432 -27.34 5.82 8.68
CA HIS A 432 -26.58 5.92 7.43
C HIS A 432 -27.10 7.00 6.47
N LEU A 433 -28.12 7.78 6.88
CA LEU A 433 -28.71 8.86 6.11
C LEU A 433 -28.31 10.22 6.69
N ALA A 434 -28.14 11.21 5.81
CA ALA A 434 -27.97 12.61 6.21
C ALA A 434 -29.32 13.25 6.59
N ASN A 435 -30.39 12.87 5.91
CA ASN A 435 -31.78 13.20 6.25
C ASN A 435 -32.74 12.15 5.67
N GLY A 436 -33.89 11.94 6.30
CA GLY A 436 -34.83 10.92 5.85
C GLY A 436 -35.86 10.50 6.89
N SER A 437 -36.50 9.36 6.63
CA SER A 437 -37.50 8.75 7.50
C SER A 437 -37.52 7.24 7.36
N VAL A 438 -37.78 6.55 8.46
CA VAL A 438 -38.08 5.12 8.49
C VAL A 438 -39.47 4.88 9.05
N VAL A 439 -40.19 3.95 8.44
CA VAL A 439 -41.53 3.51 8.85
C VAL A 439 -41.48 1.99 9.05
N VAL A 440 -41.83 1.55 10.26
CA VAL A 440 -41.90 0.15 10.64
C VAL A 440 -43.36 -0.25 10.80
N GLN A 441 -43.76 -1.31 10.11
CA GLN A 441 -45.08 -1.94 10.16
C GLN A 441 -44.92 -3.46 10.39
N PRO A 442 -46.00 -4.23 10.66
CA PRO A 442 -45.89 -5.65 11.00
C PRO A 442 -45.24 -6.54 9.95
N ARG A 443 -45.29 -6.13 8.68
CA ARG A 443 -44.75 -6.88 7.53
C ARG A 443 -43.63 -6.15 6.78
N VAL A 444 -43.52 -4.83 6.92
CA VAL A 444 -42.58 -4.03 6.11
C VAL A 444 -41.81 -3.01 6.93
N VAL A 445 -40.52 -2.88 6.65
CA VAL A 445 -39.68 -1.74 7.06
C VAL A 445 -39.36 -0.89 5.82
N ASP A 446 -39.78 0.36 5.80
CA ASP A 446 -39.60 1.26 4.66
C ASP A 446 -38.66 2.41 5.06
N VAL A 447 -37.52 2.51 4.36
CA VAL A 447 -36.47 3.51 4.56
C VAL A 447 -36.46 4.45 3.36
N ARG A 448 -36.60 5.76 3.61
CA ARG A 448 -36.51 6.81 2.58
C ARG A 448 -35.57 7.92 3.02
N GLY A 449 -34.76 8.46 2.11
CA GLY A 449 -33.99 9.66 2.41
C GLY A 449 -32.84 9.94 1.46
N ALA A 450 -31.93 10.79 1.92
CA ALA A 450 -30.75 11.23 1.20
C ALA A 450 -29.47 11.01 2.03
N THR A 451 -28.38 10.77 1.32
CA THR A 451 -27.06 10.49 1.89
C THR A 451 -25.94 11.08 1.03
N GLY A 452 -24.81 11.37 1.66
CA GLY A 452 -23.56 11.74 1.00
C GLY A 452 -22.58 10.57 0.86
N ASP A 453 -23.00 9.35 1.20
CA ASP A 453 -22.21 8.12 1.10
C ASP A 453 -22.79 7.23 -0.01
N THR A 454 -22.02 6.95 -1.06
CA THR A 454 -22.49 6.12 -2.19
C THR A 454 -22.78 4.67 -1.77
N GLY A 455 -22.09 4.16 -0.74
CA GLY A 455 -22.27 2.82 -0.19
C GLY A 455 -23.47 2.68 0.75
N ALA A 456 -24.07 3.78 1.22
CA ALA A 456 -25.08 3.74 2.28
C ALA A 456 -26.33 2.93 1.93
N SER A 457 -26.78 2.90 0.67
CA SER A 457 -27.93 2.06 0.26
C SER A 457 -27.63 0.56 0.42
N ALA A 458 -26.42 0.14 0.05
CA ALA A 458 -25.98 -1.24 0.18
C ALA A 458 -25.79 -1.61 1.66
N GLU A 459 -25.23 -0.71 2.46
CA GLU A 459 -25.04 -0.89 3.90
C GLU A 459 -26.38 -0.95 4.66
N ILE A 460 -27.34 -0.08 4.34
CA ILE A 460 -28.70 -0.13 4.88
C ILE A 460 -29.36 -1.48 4.54
N SER A 461 -29.26 -1.91 3.27
CA SER A 461 -29.81 -3.20 2.85
C SER A 461 -29.17 -4.36 3.63
N ARG A 462 -27.85 -4.34 3.81
CA ARG A 462 -27.09 -5.32 4.60
C ARG A 462 -27.48 -5.32 6.08
N VAL A 463 -27.68 -4.14 6.69
CA VAL A 463 -28.16 -4.01 8.08
C VAL A 463 -29.55 -4.61 8.22
N LEU A 464 -30.48 -4.29 7.32
CA LEU A 464 -31.85 -4.78 7.39
C LEU A 464 -31.91 -6.32 7.18
N SER A 465 -31.28 -6.87 6.13
CA SER A 465 -31.21 -8.32 5.92
C SER A 465 -30.66 -9.07 7.15
N ASN A 466 -29.54 -8.58 7.73
CA ASN A 466 -28.93 -9.19 8.92
C ASN A 466 -29.81 -9.20 10.17
N LYS A 467 -30.55 -8.11 10.41
CA LYS A 467 -31.26 -7.89 11.68
C LYS A 467 -32.68 -8.43 11.62
N LEU A 468 -33.31 -8.39 10.44
CA LEU A 468 -34.70 -8.83 10.24
C LEU A 468 -34.81 -10.31 9.84
N GLY A 469 -33.79 -10.85 9.15
CA GLY A 469 -33.81 -12.19 8.56
C GLY A 469 -34.29 -12.16 7.10
N GLU A 470 -34.03 -13.24 6.35
CA GLU A 470 -34.19 -13.26 4.88
C GLU A 470 -35.65 -13.19 4.38
N ALA A 471 -36.62 -13.46 5.25
CA ALA A 471 -38.04 -13.59 4.91
C ALA A 471 -38.91 -12.34 5.20
N GLU A 472 -38.30 -11.21 5.55
CA GLU A 472 -39.02 -10.00 5.98
C GLU A 472 -38.95 -8.89 4.93
N ASP A 473 -40.10 -8.35 4.51
CA ASP A 473 -40.13 -7.30 3.49
C ASP A 473 -39.49 -6.02 4.03
N PHE A 474 -38.59 -5.45 3.24
CA PHE A 474 -38.14 -4.07 3.45
C PHE A 474 -37.98 -3.34 2.11
N ARG A 475 -38.01 -2.01 2.18
CA ARG A 475 -37.88 -1.09 1.04
C ARG A 475 -36.83 -0.06 1.35
N VAL A 476 -35.89 0.17 0.43
CA VAL A 476 -34.83 1.16 0.55
C VAL A 476 -34.95 2.12 -0.63
N ASN A 477 -35.30 3.38 -0.34
CA ASN A 477 -35.43 4.44 -1.34
C ASN A 477 -34.48 5.57 -0.93
N VAL A 478 -33.19 5.35 -1.16
CA VAL A 478 -32.11 6.23 -0.71
C VAL A 478 -31.43 6.82 -1.92
N ARG A 479 -31.36 8.15 -1.97
CA ARG A 479 -30.65 8.88 -3.04
C ARG A 479 -29.30 9.38 -2.54
N TYR A 480 -28.27 9.22 -3.37
CA TYR A 480 -27.02 9.93 -3.19
C TYR A 480 -27.20 11.41 -3.60
N GLU A 481 -26.70 12.33 -2.78
CA GLU A 481 -26.60 13.75 -3.08
C GLU A 481 -25.15 14.20 -2.87
N GLU A 482 -24.47 14.55 -3.95
CA GLU A 482 -23.07 15.03 -3.96
C GLU A 482 -22.84 16.23 -3.02
N ALA A 483 -23.85 17.09 -2.85
CA ALA A 483 -23.80 18.22 -1.91
C ALA A 483 -23.83 17.83 -0.41
N LEU A 484 -24.08 16.55 -0.11
CA LEU A 484 -24.02 15.97 1.23
C LEU A 484 -22.76 15.12 1.45
N ASP A 485 -21.99 14.84 0.38
CA ASP A 485 -20.73 14.10 0.44
C ASP A 485 -19.63 15.01 1.01
N PRO A 486 -19.02 14.65 2.17
CA PRO A 486 -18.00 15.47 2.82
C PRO A 486 -16.65 15.49 2.09
N VAL A 487 -16.45 14.61 1.09
CA VAL A 487 -15.23 14.49 0.29
C VAL A 487 -15.42 15.09 -1.10
N ALA A 488 -16.55 14.84 -1.77
CA ALA A 488 -16.81 15.39 -3.12
C ALA A 488 -16.90 16.93 -3.13
N GLY A 489 -17.24 17.55 -2.00
CA GLY A 489 -17.22 19.01 -1.83
C GLY A 489 -15.83 19.65 -1.66
N LEU A 490 -14.74 18.86 -1.67
CA LEU A 490 -13.37 19.36 -1.54
C LEU A 490 -12.75 19.64 -2.93
N PRO A 491 -11.99 20.74 -3.12
CA PRO A 491 -11.35 21.00 -4.40
C PRO A 491 -10.23 19.98 -4.69
N THR A 492 -10.03 19.65 -5.96
CA THR A 492 -8.94 18.76 -6.38
C THR A 492 -7.57 19.39 -6.14
N PRO A 493 -6.48 18.59 -6.03
CA PRO A 493 -5.11 19.12 -5.91
C PRO A 493 -4.77 20.18 -6.97
N GLN A 494 -5.20 19.98 -8.21
CA GLN A 494 -4.99 20.90 -9.34
C GLN A 494 -5.78 22.21 -9.16
N GLU A 495 -7.03 22.16 -8.70
CA GLU A 495 -7.82 23.35 -8.38
C GLU A 495 -7.22 24.13 -7.21
N CYS A 496 -6.82 23.44 -6.14
CA CYS A 496 -6.11 24.03 -5.00
C CYS A 496 -4.85 24.78 -5.44
N ALA A 497 -4.01 24.16 -6.29
CA ALA A 497 -2.81 24.80 -6.82
C ALA A 497 -3.15 25.99 -7.74
N ALA A 498 -4.21 25.89 -8.55
CA ALA A 498 -4.66 26.97 -9.41
C ALA A 498 -5.18 28.19 -8.62
N GLU A 499 -5.96 27.97 -7.55
CA GLU A 499 -6.47 29.04 -6.69
C GLU A 499 -5.36 29.77 -5.93
N ILE A 500 -4.36 29.03 -5.42
CA ILE A 500 -3.19 29.62 -4.75
C ILE A 500 -2.36 30.46 -5.74
N ASN A 501 -2.10 29.94 -6.94
CA ASN A 501 -1.36 30.68 -7.96
C ASN A 501 -2.16 31.88 -8.52
N ALA A 502 -3.49 31.81 -8.57
CA ALA A 502 -4.35 32.95 -8.85
C ALA A 502 -4.26 34.03 -7.76
N ALA A 503 -4.26 33.64 -6.48
CA ALA A 503 -4.07 34.57 -5.36
C ALA A 503 -2.69 35.26 -5.39
N LEU A 504 -1.63 34.53 -5.77
CA LEU A 504 -0.28 35.08 -5.96
C LEU A 504 -0.17 36.01 -7.17
N THR A 505 -0.93 35.74 -8.23
CA THR A 505 -1.02 36.60 -9.42
C THR A 505 -1.78 37.90 -9.13
N GLU A 506 -2.83 37.84 -8.30
CA GLU A 506 -3.58 39.02 -7.84
C GLU A 506 -2.73 39.89 -6.88
N SER A 507 -1.96 39.28 -5.98
CA SER A 507 -1.14 40.00 -5.01
C SER A 507 0.08 39.18 -4.57
N LYS A 508 1.27 39.54 -5.05
CA LYS A 508 2.53 38.84 -4.73
C LYS A 508 2.88 38.88 -3.23
N ILE A 509 3.67 37.89 -2.80
CA ILE A 509 4.37 37.93 -1.50
C ILE A 509 5.68 38.71 -1.67
N THR A 510 5.77 39.88 -1.04
CA THR A 510 6.96 40.76 -1.02
C THR A 510 7.72 40.61 0.30
N PHE A 511 9.01 40.94 0.26
CA PHE A 511 9.95 40.79 1.38
C PHE A 511 10.79 42.05 1.55
N SER A 512 11.13 42.38 2.80
CA SER A 512 12.05 43.48 3.11
C SER A 512 13.37 43.37 2.31
N PRO A 513 13.97 44.48 1.83
CA PRO A 513 15.17 44.45 0.99
C PRO A 513 16.33 43.65 1.59
N GLY A 514 16.86 42.68 0.84
CA GLY A 514 17.93 41.77 1.29
C GLY A 514 17.54 40.79 2.40
N SER A 515 16.25 40.70 2.75
CA SER A 515 15.71 39.89 3.85
C SER A 515 14.74 38.80 3.35
N ALA A 516 14.43 37.88 4.25
CA ALA A 516 13.36 36.90 4.15
C ALA A 516 12.12 37.27 5.01
N GLU A 517 12.16 38.41 5.70
CA GLU A 517 11.02 38.97 6.41
C GLU A 517 9.92 39.40 5.43
N ILE A 518 8.74 38.75 5.52
CA ILE A 518 7.56 39.05 4.70
C ILE A 518 7.01 40.43 5.08
N GLU A 519 6.73 41.28 4.10
CA GLU A 519 6.16 42.60 4.36
C GLU A 519 4.70 42.53 4.84
N SER A 520 4.29 43.49 5.67
CA SER A 520 2.91 43.58 6.17
C SER A 520 1.86 43.79 5.08
N SER A 521 2.26 44.30 3.91
CA SER A 521 1.46 44.38 2.67
C SER A 521 0.97 43.01 2.21
N SER A 522 1.83 41.99 2.29
CA SER A 522 1.56 40.62 1.83
C SER A 522 0.82 39.74 2.84
N ALA A 523 0.57 40.23 4.05
CA ALA A 523 -0.16 39.46 5.08
C ALA A 523 -1.50 38.93 4.55
N ARG A 524 -2.26 39.75 3.80
CA ARG A 524 -3.55 39.35 3.21
C ARG A 524 -3.43 38.27 2.13
N THR A 525 -2.34 38.25 1.36
CA THR A 525 -2.07 37.16 0.41
C THR A 525 -1.85 35.86 1.18
N VAL A 526 -1.01 35.89 2.21
CA VAL A 526 -0.72 34.70 3.02
C VAL A 526 -1.96 34.23 3.80
N ASP A 527 -2.82 35.15 4.24
CA ASP A 527 -4.14 34.82 4.83
C ASP A 527 -5.03 34.10 3.79
N LYS A 528 -5.14 34.63 2.56
CA LYS A 528 -5.94 34.03 1.48
C LYS A 528 -5.43 32.63 1.10
N ILE A 529 -4.13 32.47 0.94
CA ILE A 529 -3.49 31.16 0.67
C ILE A 529 -3.74 30.18 1.83
N ALA A 530 -3.69 30.66 3.08
CA ALA A 530 -3.94 29.81 4.24
C ALA A 530 -5.41 29.36 4.36
N GLU A 531 -6.39 30.14 3.92
CA GLU A 531 -7.78 29.64 3.87
C GLU A 531 -7.99 28.61 2.75
N ILE A 532 -7.41 28.82 1.55
CA ILE A 532 -7.45 27.82 0.46
C ILE A 532 -6.81 26.49 0.93
N LEU A 533 -5.63 26.55 1.57
CA LEU A 533 -4.95 25.36 2.08
C LEU A 533 -5.67 24.66 3.26
N LYS A 534 -6.67 25.28 3.90
CA LYS A 534 -7.52 24.61 4.90
C LYS A 534 -8.68 23.85 4.27
N THR A 535 -9.16 24.27 3.11
CA THR A 535 -10.18 23.56 2.32
C THR A 535 -9.58 22.50 1.40
N CYS A 536 -8.25 22.43 1.31
CA CYS A 536 -7.48 21.50 0.50
C CYS A 536 -6.68 20.50 1.38
N PRO A 537 -7.35 19.58 2.09
CA PRO A 537 -6.66 18.59 2.90
C PRO A 537 -5.77 17.69 2.02
N ASP A 538 -4.66 17.25 2.59
CA ASP A 538 -3.71 16.29 2.03
C ASP A 538 -2.99 16.65 0.72
N VAL A 539 -3.19 17.84 0.14
CA VAL A 539 -2.49 18.25 -1.09
C VAL A 539 -0.99 18.47 -0.86
N ALA A 540 -0.15 17.75 -1.61
CA ALA A 540 1.30 17.86 -1.57
C ALA A 540 1.81 18.98 -2.50
N MET A 541 2.45 20.00 -1.95
CA MET A 541 2.97 21.14 -2.73
C MET A 541 4.39 21.56 -2.35
N GLU A 542 5.16 21.98 -3.34
CA GLU A 542 6.42 22.70 -3.17
C GLU A 542 6.20 24.21 -3.23
N ILE A 543 6.76 24.92 -2.25
CA ILE A 543 6.88 26.38 -2.19
C ILE A 543 8.23 26.76 -2.82
N GLY A 544 8.21 27.11 -4.11
CA GLY A 544 9.39 27.51 -4.88
C GLY A 544 9.71 28.99 -4.69
N GLY A 545 10.89 29.31 -4.15
CA GLY A 545 11.39 30.67 -3.99
C GLY A 545 12.40 31.07 -5.06
N TYR A 546 12.26 32.28 -5.60
CA TYR A 546 13.10 32.83 -6.67
C TYR A 546 13.61 34.26 -6.36
N THR A 547 14.76 34.61 -6.93
CA THR A 547 15.38 35.94 -6.88
C THR A 547 15.68 36.46 -8.28
N ASP A 548 16.07 37.73 -8.39
CA ASP A 548 16.72 38.26 -9.59
C ASP A 548 18.21 37.88 -9.63
N SER A 549 18.89 38.23 -10.73
CA SER A 549 20.33 37.99 -10.93
C SER A 549 21.27 38.96 -10.18
N GLN A 550 20.77 39.82 -9.28
CA GLN A 550 21.59 40.83 -8.60
C GLN A 550 22.24 40.26 -7.34
N GLY A 551 23.30 39.47 -7.51
CA GLY A 551 24.04 38.96 -6.36
C GLY A 551 25.22 38.07 -6.69
N ARG A 552 25.52 37.18 -5.76
CA ARG A 552 26.26 35.94 -6.03
C ARG A 552 25.24 34.81 -5.98
N GLU A 553 25.28 33.90 -6.93
CA GLU A 553 24.43 32.70 -7.02
C GLU A 553 24.20 32.02 -5.65
N GLU A 554 25.27 31.72 -4.90
CA GLU A 554 25.20 31.15 -3.53
C GLU A 554 24.34 31.98 -2.55
N MET A 555 24.45 33.30 -2.61
CA MET A 555 23.70 34.22 -1.75
C MET A 555 22.24 34.32 -2.18
N ASN A 556 21.99 34.28 -3.48
CA ASN A 556 20.67 34.29 -4.08
C ASN A 556 19.92 33.00 -3.73
N LYS A 557 20.55 31.83 -3.90
CA LYS A 557 20.01 30.52 -3.50
C LYS A 557 19.70 30.43 -2.01
N ALA A 558 20.60 30.91 -1.15
CA ALA A 558 20.37 30.99 0.29
C ALA A 558 19.29 32.00 0.70
N LEU A 559 19.07 33.07 -0.10
CA LEU A 559 18.02 34.04 0.14
C LEU A 559 16.64 33.50 -0.28
N SER A 560 16.55 32.85 -1.45
CA SER A 560 15.32 32.20 -1.92
C SER A 560 14.85 31.10 -0.97
N GLN A 561 15.77 30.26 -0.46
CA GLN A 561 15.41 29.20 0.49
C GLN A 561 14.76 29.79 1.75
N ARG A 562 15.44 30.74 2.40
CA ARG A 562 14.89 31.41 3.60
C ARG A 562 13.56 32.11 3.35
N ARG A 563 13.32 32.60 2.13
CA ARG A 563 12.02 33.20 1.74
C ARG A 563 10.92 32.14 1.65
N ALA A 564 11.19 31.00 1.01
CA ALA A 564 10.27 29.86 0.99
C ALA A 564 10.00 29.34 2.41
N ASP A 565 11.04 29.15 3.22
CA ASP A 565 10.93 28.75 4.64
C ASP A 565 10.08 29.74 5.47
N SER A 566 10.18 31.04 5.16
CA SER A 566 9.42 32.09 5.84
C SER A 566 7.95 32.08 5.45
N VAL A 567 7.63 31.76 4.20
CA VAL A 567 6.23 31.53 3.75
C VAL A 567 5.66 30.29 4.42
N LEU A 568 6.40 29.17 4.43
CA LEU A 568 6.02 27.94 5.13
C LEU A 568 5.74 28.20 6.62
N SER A 569 6.63 28.92 7.29
CA SER A 569 6.47 29.33 8.70
C SER A 569 5.26 30.24 8.92
N ALA A 570 4.95 31.13 7.97
CA ALA A 570 3.81 32.03 8.04
C ALA A 570 2.46 31.30 7.81
N LEU A 571 2.44 30.21 7.04
CA LEU A 571 1.29 29.32 6.88
C LEU A 571 1.09 28.45 8.14
N LEU A 572 2.17 27.89 8.71
CA LEU A 572 2.12 27.16 9.97
C LEU A 572 1.55 28.02 11.11
N ALA A 573 1.96 29.29 11.20
CA ALA A 573 1.41 30.24 12.17
C ALA A 573 -0.11 30.49 12.01
N ARG A 574 -0.68 30.20 10.83
CA ARG A 574 -2.12 30.29 10.52
C ARG A 574 -2.87 28.97 10.70
N ARG A 575 -2.21 27.96 11.28
CA ARG A 575 -2.72 26.59 11.51
C ARG A 575 -3.02 25.82 10.22
N VAL A 576 -2.30 26.11 9.14
CA VAL A 576 -2.25 25.23 7.96
C VAL A 576 -1.46 23.97 8.33
N LEU A 577 -1.92 22.79 7.90
CA LEU A 577 -1.16 21.55 8.03
C LEU A 577 0.01 21.57 7.03
N THR A 578 1.23 21.82 7.52
CA THR A 578 2.41 21.97 6.65
C THR A 578 3.14 20.66 6.36
N THR A 579 2.64 19.50 6.82
CA THR A 579 3.30 18.19 6.63
C THR A 579 3.52 17.86 5.16
N ASN A 580 2.60 18.28 4.29
CA ASN A 580 2.64 18.01 2.85
C ASN A 580 3.20 19.21 2.05
N LEU A 581 3.78 20.21 2.73
CA LEU A 581 4.36 21.40 2.11
C LEU A 581 5.89 21.39 2.25
N THR A 582 6.60 21.33 1.12
CA THR A 582 8.05 21.48 1.07
C THR A 582 8.43 22.91 0.66
N ALA A 583 9.63 23.37 1.04
CA ALA A 583 10.12 24.69 0.68
C ALA A 583 11.47 24.56 -0.04
N PHE A 584 11.60 25.15 -1.24
CA PHE A 584 12.81 25.04 -2.06
C PHE A 584 13.26 26.39 -2.63
N GLY A 585 14.55 26.70 -2.48
CA GLY A 585 15.17 27.92 -3.01
C GLY A 585 15.90 27.70 -4.34
N TYR A 586 15.35 28.22 -5.43
CA TYR A 586 15.94 28.16 -6.77
C TYR A 586 16.96 29.28 -7.05
N GLY A 587 17.03 30.32 -6.22
CA GLY A 587 17.90 31.47 -6.47
C GLY A 587 17.50 32.21 -7.74
N GLU A 588 18.46 32.50 -8.61
CA GLU A 588 18.25 33.17 -9.90
C GLU A 588 17.96 32.21 -11.06
N ASP A 589 17.87 30.90 -10.79
CA ASP A 589 17.48 29.88 -11.77
C ASP A 589 16.03 30.08 -12.24
N ASN A 590 15.73 29.71 -13.48
CA ASN A 590 14.39 29.81 -14.10
C ASN A 590 13.77 31.24 -14.03
N PRO A 591 14.41 32.26 -14.64
CA PRO A 591 13.84 33.59 -14.78
C PRO A 591 12.63 33.58 -15.72
N ILE A 592 11.56 34.27 -15.34
CA ILE A 592 10.33 34.44 -16.13
C ILE A 592 10.29 35.75 -16.91
N ALA A 593 11.25 36.65 -16.66
CA ALA A 593 11.39 37.93 -17.34
C ALA A 593 12.86 38.38 -17.43
N ASP A 594 13.12 39.36 -18.28
CA ASP A 594 14.46 39.92 -18.51
C ASP A 594 15.03 40.63 -17.27
N ASN A 595 16.15 40.11 -16.76
CA ASN A 595 16.87 40.64 -15.61
C ASN A 595 17.54 42.00 -15.86
N ASP A 596 17.66 42.48 -17.10
CA ASP A 596 18.25 43.79 -17.40
C ASP A 596 17.29 44.95 -17.00
N THR A 597 15.98 44.71 -16.99
CA THR A 597 14.94 45.68 -16.58
C THR A 597 14.60 45.60 -15.09
N GLU A 598 14.17 46.69 -14.45
CA GLU A 598 13.74 46.61 -13.04
C GLU A 598 12.41 45.87 -12.91
N GLU A 599 11.53 46.05 -13.89
CA GLU A 599 10.25 45.40 -14.02
C GLU A 599 10.41 43.87 -14.14
N GLY A 600 11.39 43.40 -14.92
CA GLY A 600 11.70 41.98 -15.05
C GLY A 600 12.42 41.38 -13.84
N ARG A 601 13.30 42.14 -13.16
CA ARG A 601 13.83 41.73 -11.85
C ARG A 601 12.72 41.56 -10.81
N GLU A 602 11.77 42.49 -10.74
CA GLU A 602 10.59 42.39 -9.86
C GLU A 602 9.62 41.28 -10.27
N ALA A 603 9.61 40.86 -11.55
CA ALA A 603 8.92 39.65 -11.98
C ALA A 603 9.62 38.38 -11.45
N ASN A 604 10.96 38.30 -11.56
CA ASN A 604 11.76 37.16 -11.12
C ASN A 604 11.78 36.97 -9.59
N ARG A 605 11.70 38.06 -8.81
CA ARG A 605 11.52 38.03 -7.34
C ARG A 605 10.11 37.52 -6.98
N ARG A 606 9.92 36.20 -6.90
CA ARG A 606 8.59 35.57 -6.71
C ARG A 606 8.61 34.33 -5.81
N ILE A 607 7.40 33.93 -5.39
CA ILE A 607 7.08 32.65 -4.76
C ILE A 607 6.08 31.94 -5.68
N GLU A 608 6.27 30.65 -5.93
CA GLU A 608 5.36 29.77 -6.68
C GLU A 608 4.93 28.60 -5.81
N PHE A 609 3.73 28.05 -6.06
CA PHE A 609 3.29 26.77 -5.48
C PHE A 609 3.12 25.76 -6.61
N ARG A 610 3.83 24.63 -6.54
CA ARG A 610 3.73 23.51 -7.49
C ARG A 610 3.21 22.26 -6.80
N LEU A 611 2.43 21.43 -7.50
CA LEU A 611 2.12 20.09 -7.01
C LEU A 611 3.35 19.19 -7.07
N ILE A 612 3.56 18.38 -6.03
CA ILE A 612 4.65 17.40 -6.00
C ILE A 612 4.17 16.14 -6.73
N GLY A 613 4.68 15.91 -7.94
CA GLY A 613 4.39 14.71 -8.75
C GLY A 613 3.70 14.95 -10.09
N ASP A 614 3.28 16.18 -10.39
CA ASP A 614 2.91 16.60 -11.76
C ASP A 614 4.15 17.22 -12.43
N GLU A 615 4.79 16.49 -13.35
CA GLU A 615 5.76 17.12 -14.27
C GLU A 615 5.01 18.12 -15.18
N PRO A 616 5.41 19.40 -15.24
CA PRO A 616 4.87 20.30 -16.25
C PRO A 616 5.34 19.82 -17.62
N ALA A 617 4.39 19.59 -18.53
CA ALA A 617 4.72 19.21 -19.90
C ALA A 617 5.52 20.33 -20.58
N GLU A 618 6.83 20.11 -20.77
CA GLU A 618 7.68 20.97 -21.60
C GLU A 618 7.18 20.91 -23.05
N GLY A 619 6.44 21.94 -23.47
CA GLY A 619 5.71 21.84 -24.74
C GLY A 619 5.18 23.13 -25.38
N GLU A 620 5.54 24.33 -24.90
CA GLU A 620 5.14 25.58 -25.57
C GLU A 620 6.22 26.67 -25.46
N ALA A 621 7.39 26.39 -26.05
CA ALA A 621 8.33 27.42 -26.43
C ALA A 621 7.73 28.24 -27.58
N ALA A 622 7.45 29.52 -27.34
CA ALA A 622 6.88 30.42 -28.33
C ALA A 622 7.87 30.68 -29.48
N GLU A 623 7.72 29.96 -30.59
CA GLU A 623 8.38 30.31 -31.84
C GLU A 623 7.78 31.63 -32.37
N THR A 624 8.58 32.69 -32.30
CA THR A 624 8.22 33.99 -32.85
C THR A 624 8.35 33.93 -34.37
N GLU A 625 7.21 33.97 -35.08
CA GLU A 625 7.21 34.14 -36.53
C GLU A 625 7.81 35.50 -36.93
N THR A 626 9.09 35.51 -37.30
CA THR A 626 9.63 36.60 -38.12
C THR A 626 9.07 36.53 -39.53
N GLN A 627 8.03 37.33 -39.76
CA GLN A 627 7.54 37.69 -41.08
C GLN A 627 8.58 38.57 -41.79
N ASP A 628 9.14 38.09 -42.91
CA ASP A 628 9.83 38.92 -43.89
C ASP A 628 9.45 38.45 -45.31
N ASP A 629 9.23 39.41 -46.21
CA ASP A 629 8.46 39.22 -47.45
C ASP A 629 9.29 38.66 -48.62
N ALA A 630 8.74 37.67 -49.35
CA ALA A 630 9.03 37.45 -50.78
C ALA A 630 7.97 36.57 -51.50
N GLU A 631 6.98 37.24 -52.10
CA GLU A 631 6.61 37.14 -53.53
C GLU A 631 7.61 36.32 -54.42
N THR A 632 7.24 35.52 -55.45
CA THR A 632 6.04 35.47 -56.35
C THR A 632 5.94 34.10 -57.07
N GLU A 633 4.76 33.74 -57.62
CA GLU A 633 4.41 32.84 -58.78
C GLU A 633 5.39 31.67 -59.21
N ASP A 634 4.94 30.46 -59.56
CA ASP A 634 4.01 30.12 -60.66
C ASP A 634 3.73 28.58 -60.71
N THR A 635 2.71 28.13 -61.46
CA THR A 635 2.36 26.74 -61.94
C THR A 635 2.96 25.48 -61.27
N GLY A 636 2.24 24.39 -61.01
CA GLY A 636 1.05 23.84 -61.68
C GLY A 636 1.27 22.35 -62.06
N GLU A 637 0.18 21.62 -62.28
CA GLU A 637 0.09 20.20 -62.71
C GLU A 637 0.50 19.08 -61.71
N ALA A 638 -0.11 17.91 -61.91
CA ALA A 638 0.04 16.68 -61.12
C ALA A 638 0.89 15.62 -61.85
N ASP A 639 1.26 14.54 -61.15
CA ASP A 639 1.07 13.15 -61.66
C ASP A 639 1.39 12.08 -60.58
N ASP A 640 0.92 10.86 -60.84
CA ASP A 640 1.01 9.65 -60.00
C ASP A 640 2.41 9.00 -59.88
N GLU A 641 2.63 8.23 -58.80
CA GLU A 641 3.45 6.99 -58.63
C GLU A 641 3.93 6.86 -57.16
N GLU A 642 4.05 5.72 -56.48
CA GLU A 642 3.52 4.35 -56.65
C GLU A 642 3.53 3.69 -55.24
N ILE A 643 2.50 2.90 -54.88
CA ILE A 643 2.40 2.26 -53.54
C ILE A 643 3.01 0.86 -53.53
N ALA A 644 4.04 0.63 -52.71
CA ALA A 644 4.56 -0.69 -52.39
C ALA A 644 3.95 -1.23 -51.06
N PRO A 645 3.42 -2.47 -50.99
CA PRO A 645 2.68 -2.95 -49.84
C PRO A 645 3.55 -3.52 -48.71
N ILE A 646 3.24 -3.12 -47.47
CA ILE A 646 3.81 -3.69 -46.25
C ILE A 646 3.15 -5.05 -45.95
N ARG A 647 3.97 -6.08 -45.68
CA ARG A 647 3.49 -7.42 -45.27
C ARG A 647 3.16 -7.44 -43.77
N PRO A 648 2.01 -8.01 -43.34
CA PRO A 648 1.69 -8.16 -41.93
C PRO A 648 2.47 -9.34 -41.30
N LEU A 649 2.96 -9.15 -40.07
CA LEU A 649 3.48 -10.23 -39.23
C LEU A 649 2.33 -10.88 -38.45
N ALA A 650 2.27 -12.22 -38.48
CA ALA A 650 1.22 -13.00 -37.83
C ALA A 650 1.63 -13.44 -36.41
N ARG A 651 0.61 -13.65 -35.57
CA ARG A 651 0.70 -14.15 -34.18
C ARG A 651 1.24 -15.60 -34.14
N PRO A 652 1.99 -16.01 -33.12
CA PRO A 652 2.09 -17.40 -32.71
C PRO A 652 0.89 -17.82 -31.84
N VAL A 653 0.54 -19.10 -31.91
CA VAL A 653 -0.39 -19.81 -31.03
C VAL A 653 0.38 -21.01 -30.45
N ASP A 654 0.01 -21.46 -29.26
CA ASP A 654 0.65 -22.54 -28.49
C ASP A 654 0.75 -23.89 -29.22
N LEU A 655 1.71 -24.74 -28.81
CA LEU A 655 1.48 -26.15 -28.41
C LEU A 655 2.77 -26.90 -27.99
N VAL A 656 2.88 -27.11 -26.68
CA VAL A 656 3.29 -28.28 -25.87
C VAL A 656 3.99 -29.53 -26.51
N GLU A 657 5.00 -30.02 -25.77
CA GLU A 657 5.50 -31.42 -25.56
C GLU A 657 6.50 -32.22 -26.45
N GLU A 658 7.37 -32.91 -25.69
CA GLU A 658 8.15 -34.17 -25.85
C GLU A 658 9.30 -34.41 -26.87
N ALA A 659 10.44 -34.74 -26.25
CA ALA A 659 11.59 -35.60 -26.60
C ALA A 659 11.63 -36.42 -27.92
N ASP A 660 12.83 -36.54 -28.52
CA ASP A 660 13.70 -37.72 -28.30
C ASP A 660 15.18 -37.51 -28.73
N ARG A 661 16.01 -38.54 -28.54
CA ARG A 661 17.49 -38.62 -28.59
C ARG A 661 18.09 -38.80 -29.99
N GLU A 662 19.37 -38.44 -30.13
CA GLU A 662 20.48 -39.11 -30.89
C GLU A 662 21.72 -38.17 -30.85
N ALA A 663 23.00 -38.57 -30.96
CA ALA A 663 23.75 -39.80 -30.71
C ALA A 663 25.24 -39.39 -30.54
N GLY A 664 26.10 -40.20 -29.90
CA GLY A 664 27.53 -39.88 -29.71
C GLY A 664 28.47 -40.70 -30.60
N ASP A 665 29.78 -40.41 -30.58
CA ASP A 665 30.86 -41.44 -30.53
C ASP A 665 32.30 -40.86 -30.44
N ALA A 666 33.22 -41.76 -30.00
CA ALA A 666 34.71 -41.72 -29.94
C ALA A 666 35.28 -41.77 -28.49
N GLU A 667 35.45 -42.96 -27.91
CA GLU A 667 36.62 -43.88 -27.99
C GLU A 667 37.77 -43.61 -26.99
N VAL A 668 38.06 -44.57 -26.11
CA VAL A 668 39.31 -45.40 -26.02
C VAL A 668 39.27 -46.27 -24.74
N ALA A 669 39.75 -47.53 -24.84
CA ALA A 669 39.83 -48.54 -23.76
C ALA A 669 41.17 -48.47 -22.96
N ASP A 670 41.46 -49.17 -21.86
CA ASP A 670 41.39 -50.63 -21.65
C ASP A 670 41.88 -51.09 -20.24
N THR A 671 41.44 -52.27 -19.78
CA THR A 671 42.00 -53.15 -18.69
C THR A 671 42.18 -52.63 -17.23
N ALA A 672 42.12 -53.44 -16.15
CA ALA A 672 41.98 -54.91 -15.98
C ALA A 672 41.52 -55.31 -14.54
N ASP A 673 41.07 -56.57 -14.41
CA ASP A 673 41.02 -57.47 -13.22
C ASP A 673 40.31 -57.03 -11.90
N GLY A 674 39.59 -57.90 -11.17
CA GLY A 674 39.23 -59.31 -11.39
C GLY A 674 38.56 -59.98 -10.17
N GLU A 675 37.59 -60.87 -10.44
CA GLU A 675 37.09 -62.05 -9.68
C GLU A 675 36.87 -62.07 -8.14
N GLY A 676 35.81 -62.79 -7.72
CA GLY A 676 35.87 -63.70 -6.55
C GLY A 676 34.75 -63.58 -5.51
N SER A 677 33.97 -64.66 -5.30
CA SER A 677 32.80 -64.74 -4.40
C SER A 677 32.89 -65.88 -3.37
N ASP A 678 32.21 -65.71 -2.21
CA ASP A 678 31.81 -66.74 -1.21
C ASP A 678 32.94 -67.46 -0.39
N PRO A 679 32.64 -68.25 0.68
CA PRO A 679 31.83 -67.90 1.87
C PRO A 679 32.44 -68.41 3.23
N ALA A 680 31.77 -68.08 4.35
CA ALA A 680 31.70 -68.74 5.68
C ALA A 680 32.86 -69.62 6.26
N ASP A 681 33.31 -69.33 7.49
CA ASP A 681 33.22 -70.21 8.69
C ASP A 681 33.62 -69.45 9.99
N ALA A 682 33.41 -70.02 11.18
CA ALA A 682 33.65 -69.41 12.50
C ALA A 682 34.83 -70.05 13.29
N THR A 683 35.50 -69.28 14.17
CA THR A 683 35.78 -69.63 15.60
C THR A 683 36.69 -68.63 16.34
N GLU A 684 36.51 -68.60 17.67
CA GLU A 684 37.24 -68.01 18.83
C GLU A 684 38.73 -67.54 18.66
N THR A 685 39.29 -66.59 19.44
CA THR A 685 39.29 -66.46 20.93
C THR A 685 39.70 -65.05 21.46
N ASP A 686 39.26 -64.72 22.70
CA ASP A 686 40.09 -64.37 23.90
C ASP A 686 39.77 -63.09 24.74
N ALA A 687 39.93 -63.26 26.07
CA ALA A 687 40.19 -62.32 27.19
C ALA A 687 39.20 -61.18 27.63
N THR A 688 38.66 -61.37 28.84
CA THR A 688 37.92 -60.45 29.76
C THR A 688 38.90 -59.55 30.58
N PRO A 689 38.54 -58.60 31.53
CA PRO A 689 37.49 -58.78 32.57
C PRO A 689 36.78 -57.58 33.31
N GLN A 690 35.63 -57.94 33.93
CA GLN A 690 34.94 -57.45 35.18
C GLN A 690 33.97 -56.24 35.22
N GLY A 691 32.83 -56.46 35.92
CA GLY A 691 31.86 -55.45 36.42
C GLY A 691 30.37 -55.71 36.08
N THR A 692 29.71 -56.83 36.48
CA THR A 692 28.94 -57.01 37.76
C THR A 692 27.75 -56.03 37.90
N GLU A 693 26.45 -56.36 38.08
CA GLU A 693 25.68 -57.60 38.36
C GLU A 693 24.20 -57.50 37.84
N VAL A 694 23.42 -58.60 37.83
CA VAL A 694 22.13 -58.82 37.08
C VAL A 694 21.26 -59.82 37.92
N PRO A 695 19.89 -59.82 38.05
CA PRO A 695 18.91 -59.83 36.93
C PRO A 695 17.43 -59.34 37.13
N ASP A 696 16.67 -59.36 36.01
CA ASP A 696 15.25 -59.69 35.73
C ASP A 696 14.07 -59.45 36.72
N SER A 697 12.97 -58.84 36.20
CA SER A 697 11.60 -59.43 36.03
C SER A 697 10.44 -58.40 36.11
N GLU A 698 9.50 -58.44 35.16
CA GLU A 698 8.10 -57.95 35.30
C GLU A 698 7.24 -59.00 36.08
N PRO A 699 5.99 -58.75 36.56
CA PRO A 699 5.05 -57.64 36.30
C PRO A 699 4.32 -57.03 37.54
N THR A 700 3.25 -56.25 37.30
CA THR A 700 2.26 -55.59 38.21
C THR A 700 1.60 -56.49 39.29
N PRO A 701 0.84 -56.01 40.33
CA PRO A 701 0.23 -54.66 40.55
C PRO A 701 0.25 -54.10 42.02
N ASP A 702 -0.50 -53.00 42.25
CA ASP A 702 -1.50 -52.78 43.35
C ASP A 702 -1.34 -51.64 44.40
N GLU A 703 -2.52 -51.14 44.85
CA GLU A 703 -2.97 -50.18 45.91
C GLU A 703 -1.97 -49.68 47.00
N GLY A 704 -2.13 -48.54 47.69
CA GLY A 704 -3.20 -47.57 48.00
C GLY A 704 -2.65 -46.64 49.13
N ASP A 705 -3.31 -45.68 49.80
CA ASP A 705 -4.67 -45.12 49.78
C ASP A 705 -4.69 -43.83 50.62
N ALA A 706 -5.66 -42.92 50.36
CA ALA A 706 -6.41 -42.11 51.35
C ALA A 706 -7.31 -41.10 50.60
N ASP A 707 -8.60 -41.37 50.37
CA ASP A 707 -9.76 -41.24 51.31
C ASP A 707 -10.30 -39.77 51.32
N SER A 708 -11.58 -39.45 51.08
CA SER A 708 -12.82 -40.23 51.21
C SER A 708 -13.90 -40.03 50.11
N THR A 709 -14.80 -41.02 50.08
CA THR A 709 -15.92 -41.42 49.20
C THR A 709 -17.15 -40.49 49.02
N PRO A 710 -18.10 -40.84 48.09
CA PRO A 710 -19.29 -40.07 47.71
C PRO A 710 -20.61 -40.59 48.35
N ASP A 711 -21.76 -40.05 47.90
CA ASP A 711 -23.12 -40.51 48.22
C ASP A 711 -24.02 -40.58 46.95
N GLU A 712 -25.14 -41.32 47.04
CA GLU A 712 -25.89 -41.97 45.95
C GLU A 712 -26.97 -41.10 45.23
N GLY A 713 -27.54 -41.59 44.11
CA GLY A 713 -28.73 -40.98 43.49
C GLY A 713 -29.09 -41.38 42.05
N ASP A 714 -29.40 -42.65 41.79
CA ASP A 714 -30.23 -43.06 40.63
C ASP A 714 -31.72 -42.74 40.91
N GLU A 715 -32.50 -42.26 39.92
CA GLU A 715 -33.94 -42.56 39.81
C GLU A 715 -34.56 -42.15 38.44
N ASP A 716 -34.80 -43.17 37.62
CA ASP A 716 -35.97 -43.46 36.74
C ASP A 716 -36.82 -42.42 35.97
N ALA A 717 -37.29 -42.93 34.82
CA ALA A 717 -38.60 -42.72 34.15
C ALA A 717 -38.76 -41.72 32.98
N ALA A 718 -39.14 -42.32 31.84
CA ALA A 718 -39.95 -41.76 30.75
C ALA A 718 -41.11 -42.75 30.48
N PRO A 719 -42.05 -42.49 29.54
CA PRO A 719 -42.68 -41.25 29.08
C PRO A 719 -44.21 -41.25 29.38
N GLY A 720 -44.98 -40.31 28.82
CA GLY A 720 -46.45 -40.35 28.90
C GLY A 720 -47.15 -39.61 27.76
N ASP A 721 -47.86 -40.36 26.91
CA ASP A 721 -48.80 -39.85 25.91
C ASP A 721 -50.11 -39.33 26.55
N GLY A 722 -50.86 -38.49 25.83
CA GLY A 722 -52.20 -38.07 26.23
C GLY A 722 -52.85 -37.06 25.27
N ASP A 723 -53.64 -37.57 24.32
CA ASP A 723 -54.66 -36.79 23.61
C ASP A 723 -55.71 -36.22 24.58
N GLU A 724 -56.34 -35.08 24.23
CA GLU A 724 -57.81 -34.93 24.13
C GLU A 724 -58.23 -33.47 23.84
N ASP A 725 -58.90 -33.27 22.70
CA ASP A 725 -59.78 -32.12 22.41
C ASP A 725 -61.13 -32.34 23.14
N PRO A 726 -61.78 -31.29 23.68
CA PRO A 726 -63.11 -31.01 23.13
C PRO A 726 -63.57 -29.53 23.16
N THR A 727 -64.22 -29.13 22.06
CA THR A 727 -65.40 -28.24 22.04
C THR A 727 -66.70 -29.10 22.22
N PRO A 728 -67.93 -28.60 22.54
CA PRO A 728 -68.56 -27.36 22.03
C PRO A 728 -69.63 -26.67 22.94
N ASP A 729 -70.48 -25.82 22.32
CA ASP A 729 -71.84 -25.36 22.72
C ASP A 729 -71.98 -24.37 23.91
N GLU A 730 -72.95 -23.43 23.97
CA GLU A 730 -73.95 -22.88 23.02
C GLU A 730 -74.52 -21.54 23.59
N ALA A 731 -75.54 -20.98 22.91
CA ALA A 731 -76.49 -19.92 23.35
C ALA A 731 -75.99 -18.45 23.38
N SER A 732 -76.43 -17.51 22.52
CA SER A 732 -77.77 -17.07 22.08
C SER A 732 -78.48 -16.10 23.03
N GLU A 733 -78.69 -14.85 22.59
CA GLU A 733 -79.96 -14.11 22.74
C GLU A 733 -80.02 -12.93 21.73
N ASP A 734 -81.22 -12.61 21.26
CA ASP A 734 -81.54 -11.71 20.13
C ASP A 734 -82.53 -10.62 20.63
N PRO A 735 -83.17 -9.75 19.80
CA PRO A 735 -82.85 -8.32 19.75
C PRO A 735 -83.96 -7.39 20.29
N ALA A 736 -83.69 -6.08 20.33
CA ALA A 736 -84.73 -5.06 20.55
C ALA A 736 -84.54 -3.80 19.67
N ASP A 737 -85.58 -3.54 18.87
CA ASP A 737 -85.79 -2.45 17.92
C ASP A 737 -86.14 -1.10 18.60
N ALA A 738 -85.67 0.04 18.05
CA ALA A 738 -86.21 1.37 18.33
C ALA A 738 -85.88 2.40 17.24
N THR A 739 -86.93 2.91 16.57
CA THR A 739 -86.91 3.87 15.44
C THR A 739 -86.96 5.36 15.85
N GLY A 740 -86.49 6.25 14.95
CA GLY A 740 -86.86 7.69 14.87
C GLY A 740 -85.86 8.65 15.53
N GLN A 741 -85.74 9.93 15.13
CA GLN A 741 -86.55 10.78 14.22
C GLN A 741 -85.67 11.93 13.68
N GLU A 742 -86.00 12.48 12.50
CA GLU A 742 -85.38 13.68 11.89
C GLU A 742 -85.52 14.97 12.74
N ALA A 743 -84.54 15.89 12.63
CA ALA A 743 -84.73 17.34 12.77
C ALA A 743 -83.54 18.18 12.26
N ASP A 744 -83.67 18.71 11.04
CA ASP A 744 -83.04 19.95 10.52
C ASP A 744 -84.03 21.13 10.75
N PRO A 745 -83.74 22.44 10.45
CA PRO A 745 -82.53 23.12 9.95
C PRO A 745 -82.22 24.47 10.69
N GLU A 746 -81.54 25.41 9.98
CA GLU A 746 -81.41 26.88 10.19
C GLU A 746 -80.22 27.39 11.05
N THR A 747 -79.46 28.46 10.73
CA THR A 747 -79.33 29.34 9.53
C THR A 747 -78.04 30.21 9.62
N ASP A 748 -77.48 30.58 8.46
CA ASP A 748 -76.84 31.86 8.04
C ASP A 748 -75.81 32.63 8.92
N GLY A 749 -74.77 33.19 8.28
CA GLY A 749 -73.90 34.19 8.90
C GLY A 749 -72.55 34.50 8.22
N GLU A 750 -72.61 35.14 7.05
CA GLU A 750 -71.56 35.93 6.38
C GLU A 750 -70.63 36.73 7.33
N ALA A 751 -69.29 36.64 7.22
CA ALA A 751 -68.39 37.30 6.27
C ALA A 751 -68.09 38.80 6.53
N SER A 752 -66.81 39.16 6.76
CA SER A 752 -66.25 40.51 6.45
C SER A 752 -64.72 40.55 6.57
N ASP A 753 -64.14 41.51 5.86
CA ASP A 753 -62.86 41.49 5.17
C ASP A 753 -61.88 42.59 5.71
N THR A 754 -60.57 42.30 5.67
CA THR A 754 -59.44 43.25 5.41
C THR A 754 -59.06 44.43 6.40
N PRO A 755 -57.98 45.26 6.20
CA PRO A 755 -56.79 45.25 7.10
C PRO A 755 -56.23 46.64 7.55
N ALA A 756 -55.08 46.66 8.27
CA ALA A 756 -53.99 47.68 8.25
C ALA A 756 -52.77 47.14 9.07
N GLN A 757 -51.48 47.22 8.71
CA GLN A 757 -50.54 48.28 8.24
C GLN A 757 -49.89 49.18 9.33
N ASP A 758 -48.57 49.00 9.47
CA ASP A 758 -47.46 49.86 9.93
C ASP A 758 -47.63 50.97 10.99
N ALA A 759 -46.78 50.91 12.03
CA ALA A 759 -46.03 52.04 12.57
C ALA A 759 -44.77 51.57 13.33
N ALA A 760 -43.67 52.32 13.24
CA ALA A 760 -42.39 52.05 13.91
C ALA A 760 -42.15 53.02 15.08
N GLU A 761 -41.32 52.66 16.05
CA GLU A 761 -40.53 53.61 16.87
C GLU A 761 -39.34 52.91 17.58
N ASP A 762 -38.21 53.63 17.68
CA ASP A 762 -36.96 53.30 18.37
C ASP A 762 -36.95 54.00 19.74
N PRO A 763 -36.42 53.40 20.84
CA PRO A 763 -35.09 53.84 21.33
C PRO A 763 -34.26 52.82 22.15
N GLY A 764 -32.94 52.97 22.12
CA GLY A 764 -32.20 53.21 23.38
C GLY A 764 -31.16 52.17 23.87
N ASP A 765 -29.90 52.59 23.76
CA ASP A 765 -28.69 52.16 24.50
C ASP A 765 -28.88 51.88 26.02
N ALA A 766 -28.39 50.72 26.51
CA ALA A 766 -27.47 50.61 27.68
C ALA A 766 -27.14 49.16 28.10
N GLY A 767 -25.87 48.78 27.96
CA GLY A 767 -25.06 47.91 28.85
C GLY A 767 -25.61 46.58 29.41
N GLU A 768 -25.02 45.46 28.98
CA GLU A 768 -25.04 44.18 29.71
C GLU A 768 -23.68 43.86 30.34
N ALA A 769 -23.73 43.24 31.52
CA ALA A 769 -22.57 42.97 32.38
C ALA A 769 -22.19 41.48 32.35
N GLU A 770 -20.93 41.19 32.71
CA GLU A 770 -20.42 39.83 32.90
C GLU A 770 -21.23 39.05 33.95
N THR A 771 -21.62 37.81 33.63
CA THR A 771 -22.05 36.82 34.64
C THR A 771 -21.47 35.43 34.35
N ASP A 772 -20.84 34.88 35.37
CA ASP A 772 -20.21 33.56 35.54
C ASP A 772 -20.66 32.39 34.65
N ALA A 773 -19.65 31.62 34.20
CA ALA A 773 -19.82 30.22 33.77
C ALA A 773 -19.69 29.26 34.98
N PRO A 774 -20.48 28.18 35.07
CA PRO A 774 -20.47 27.28 36.22
C PRO A 774 -19.26 26.32 36.21
N VAL A 775 -18.63 26.18 37.38
CA VAL A 775 -17.56 25.22 37.66
C VAL A 775 -18.12 23.80 37.80
N VAL A 776 -17.60 22.86 37.00
CA VAL A 776 -17.83 21.42 37.20
C VAL A 776 -16.68 20.81 38.01
N VAL A 777 -17.01 20.11 39.08
CA VAL A 777 -16.06 19.48 40.00
C VAL A 777 -15.91 18.00 39.66
N HIS A 778 -14.68 17.54 39.40
CA HIS A 778 -14.34 16.12 39.33
C HIS A 778 -13.56 15.69 40.59
N PRO A 779 -13.86 14.52 41.20
CA PRO A 779 -13.16 14.04 42.38
C PRO A 779 -11.90 13.20 42.06
N GLU A 780 -10.87 13.43 42.88
CA GLU A 780 -9.87 12.47 43.38
C GLU A 780 -9.05 11.61 42.39
N LEU A 781 -7.81 12.06 42.14
CA LEU A 781 -6.64 11.17 42.06
C LEU A 781 -5.51 11.76 42.94
N GLU A 782 -5.29 11.15 44.10
CA GLU A 782 -4.15 11.49 44.96
C GLU A 782 -2.85 10.82 44.47
N GLY A 783 -1.75 11.57 44.49
CA GLY A 783 -0.43 11.00 44.80
C GLY A 783 0.59 10.88 43.67
N ILE A 784 1.27 11.99 43.35
CA ILE A 784 2.73 12.05 43.10
C ILE A 784 3.21 13.46 43.48
N ARG A 785 4.28 13.57 44.28
CA ARG A 785 4.90 14.87 44.64
C ARG A 785 6.02 15.21 43.65
N PRO A 786 6.04 16.41 43.03
CA PRO A 786 7.22 16.88 42.31
C PRO A 786 8.26 17.53 43.25
N GLN A 787 9.54 17.31 42.93
CA GLN A 787 10.69 17.98 43.58
C GLN A 787 10.81 19.46 43.13
N PRO A 788 11.34 20.38 43.97
CA PRO A 788 11.54 21.77 43.59
C PRO A 788 12.75 21.97 42.66
N ARG A 789 12.63 22.90 41.70
CA ARG A 789 13.73 23.32 40.80
C ARG A 789 14.81 24.11 41.57
N PRO A 790 16.10 24.00 41.23
CA PRO A 790 17.14 24.88 41.76
C PRO A 790 17.02 26.30 41.18
N ALA A 791 17.50 27.28 41.94
CA ALA A 791 17.46 28.70 41.57
C ALA A 791 18.49 29.06 40.49
N ARG A 792 18.21 30.12 39.72
CA ARG A 792 19.23 30.88 39.00
C ARG A 792 20.16 31.53 40.02
N ASP A 793 21.45 31.53 39.73
CA ASP A 793 22.46 32.37 40.39
C ASP A 793 23.06 33.29 39.31
N ASP A 794 23.24 34.57 39.64
CA ASP A 794 23.81 35.57 38.73
C ASP A 794 25.34 35.58 38.83
N GLY A 795 26.05 35.50 37.70
CA GLY A 795 27.52 35.50 37.65
C GLY A 795 28.10 35.59 36.24
#